data_AF-A0A849VPH7-F1
#
_entry.id   AF-A0A849VPH7-F1
#
_cell.length_a   1.000
_cell.length_b   1.000
_cell.length_c   1.000
_cell.angle_alpha   90.00
_cell.angle_beta   90.00
_cell.angle_gamma   90.00
#
_symmetry.space_group_name_H-M   'P 1'
#
loop_
_entity.id
_entity.type
_entity.pdbx_description
1 polymer ?
#
loop_
_entity_poly.entity_id
_entity_poly.type
_entity_poly.pdbx_seq_one_letter_code
_entity_poly.pdbx_strand_id
1 'polypeptide(L)'
;MAIRPDYTAGTVSIAANGTVLTGVGTIWAAAGIKPGATFKTKNLDAIIASVDSNTQITLTEPWTGGALSGATYAIRYQPDGSSLTAKVQELIEMLGNGNLQAFAALGGAFDMIPIFTGPGALTLIAKNDLIEGVQTDAKVANMAGRAAYDASPTGFSVLVNDVGDGRAAIFFKLTSASGDWSTPAYLTGPNGTFQSKGTYSGATTYQIGDVVLQNGSSWIARVITTGNPPPTLPTTSNTQWFLLAAAGNGFVFKGDYAGATGYLKDDVVTNQGSSWIALQMTTGNAPPILPTTSNAYWKALAVRASGDVSGPASSVDGEIAVFNSTTGKIIKSLGIKLSSFTPANAFLNGDFLVYQRGAVWVNVGGGTFVADRWILSKDGSGQITAAAGGFTLGQTAVPGDPVLFLRMNQTVAGSGQTFATLAQQIEYVQTLAGKLCTLTLYVRNNAGTNETLPEILLLQEFGTGGSPSASTVISVATNIVIPAGGAWQKLQYVFTIPSVAGKVLGSNGDDRLTFSIRLPLNKTYNLDFAHASLSDGDWSQHPDPFKPVTYHDDLLKCQRFFELLNGPGTGAGAGFDNILVGRFDSAGQLWHVWDYKVVKRRIPAIVTTQSGTSSAAAYQITTSRTQFLQFTTQTSYGFLQASATAEF
;
A
#
# COMPACT_ATOMS: atom_id res chain seq x y z
N MET A 1 10.54 -25.00 79.17
CA MET A 1 9.17 -24.63 79.56
C MET A 1 8.82 -23.38 78.77
N ALA A 2 7.80 -23.38 77.90
CA ALA A 2 7.50 -22.22 77.06
C ALA A 2 7.12 -21.04 77.96
N ILE A 3 7.92 -19.96 77.92
CA ILE A 3 7.79 -18.80 78.81
C ILE A 3 6.70 -17.84 78.30
N ARG A 4 6.28 -17.99 77.03
CA ARG A 4 5.23 -17.21 76.37
C ARG A 4 4.00 -18.08 76.11
N PRO A 5 2.78 -17.56 76.32
CA PRO A 5 1.55 -18.27 75.98
C PRO A 5 1.47 -18.53 74.47
N ASP A 6 0.75 -19.59 74.08
CA ASP A 6 0.56 -19.96 72.67
C ASP A 6 -0.14 -18.82 71.91
N TYR A 7 0.26 -18.59 70.65
CA TYR A 7 -0.35 -17.57 69.79
C TYR A 7 -1.62 -18.11 69.15
N THR A 8 -2.77 -17.49 69.42
CA THR A 8 -4.09 -17.97 68.98
C THR A 8 -4.94 -16.93 68.24
N ALA A 9 -4.37 -15.76 67.93
CA ALA A 9 -5.13 -14.67 67.30
C ALA A 9 -5.37 -14.93 65.80
N GLY A 10 -6.58 -14.62 65.32
CA GLY A 10 -7.00 -14.83 63.92
C GLY A 10 -7.49 -16.24 63.60
N THR A 11 -7.72 -16.53 62.33
CA THR A 11 -8.14 -17.86 61.83
C THR A 11 -7.27 -18.32 60.67
N VAL A 12 -7.27 -19.62 60.38
CA VAL A 12 -6.38 -20.22 59.38
C VAL A 12 -7.08 -21.13 58.39
N SER A 13 -6.53 -21.18 57.19
CA SER A 13 -6.96 -22.06 56.10
C SER A 13 -5.77 -22.76 55.47
N ILE A 14 -5.94 -24.03 55.12
CA ILE A 14 -4.98 -24.84 54.35
C ILE A 14 -5.75 -25.86 53.52
N ALA A 15 -5.30 -26.08 52.29
CA ALA A 15 -5.85 -27.14 51.44
C ALA A 15 -5.54 -28.53 52.02
N ALA A 16 -6.35 -29.54 51.71
CA ALA A 16 -6.07 -30.91 52.14
C ALA A 16 -4.71 -31.37 51.58
N ASN A 17 -3.84 -31.93 52.44
CA ASN A 17 -2.46 -32.29 52.12
C ASN A 17 -1.61 -31.12 51.57
N GLY A 18 -2.00 -29.87 51.84
CA GLY A 18 -1.18 -28.70 51.55
C GLY A 18 -0.13 -28.47 52.64
N THR A 19 0.94 -27.75 52.31
CA THR A 19 1.96 -27.29 53.27
C THR A 19 1.83 -25.80 53.61
N VAL A 20 1.15 -25.03 52.77
CA VAL A 20 1.02 -23.58 52.93
C VAL A 20 -0.23 -23.25 53.73
N LEU A 21 -0.04 -22.73 54.94
CA LEU A 21 -1.10 -22.28 55.83
C LEU A 21 -1.26 -20.76 55.69
N THR A 22 -2.46 -20.33 55.34
CA THR A 22 -2.81 -18.90 55.21
C THR A 22 -3.68 -18.46 56.37
N GLY A 23 -3.33 -17.35 57.00
CA GLY A 23 -4.02 -16.76 58.13
C GLY A 23 -4.77 -15.48 57.75
N VAL A 24 -5.90 -15.23 58.43
CA VAL A 24 -6.65 -13.98 58.37
C VAL A 24 -6.70 -13.38 59.78
N GLY A 25 -6.35 -12.09 59.89
CA GLY A 25 -6.23 -11.40 61.19
C GLY A 25 -5.03 -11.85 62.03
N THR A 26 -4.07 -12.53 61.40
CA THR A 26 -2.84 -13.02 62.05
C THR A 26 -1.68 -12.05 61.83
N ILE A 27 -0.70 -12.06 62.75
CA ILE A 27 0.54 -11.27 62.65
C ILE A 27 1.79 -12.12 62.95
N TRP A 28 1.92 -13.29 62.31
CA TRP A 28 2.90 -14.32 62.70
C TRP A 28 4.37 -13.89 62.69
N ALA A 29 4.84 -13.21 61.64
CA ALA A 29 6.21 -12.71 61.57
C ALA A 29 6.49 -11.65 62.65
N ALA A 30 5.56 -10.71 62.84
CA ALA A 30 5.68 -9.64 63.84
C ALA A 30 5.50 -10.14 65.28
N ALA A 31 4.70 -11.19 65.49
CA ALA A 31 4.55 -11.87 66.78
C ALA A 31 5.81 -12.66 67.17
N GLY A 32 6.79 -12.78 66.27
CA GLY A 32 8.05 -13.46 66.54
C GLY A 32 7.94 -14.97 66.51
N ILE A 33 6.93 -15.53 65.82
CA ILE A 33 6.90 -16.96 65.52
C ILE A 33 8.13 -17.29 64.67
N LYS A 34 8.83 -18.36 65.02
CA LYS A 34 10.05 -18.81 64.33
C LYS A 34 9.83 -20.19 63.70
N PRO A 35 10.57 -20.51 62.62
CA PRO A 35 10.75 -21.89 62.19
C PRO A 35 11.03 -22.83 63.37
N GLY A 36 10.42 -24.02 63.36
CA GLY A 36 10.48 -24.98 64.46
C GLY A 36 9.39 -24.81 65.53
N ALA A 37 8.61 -23.72 65.50
CA ALA A 37 7.41 -23.57 66.32
C ALA A 37 6.33 -24.59 65.91
N THR A 38 5.49 -25.00 66.86
CA THR A 38 4.47 -26.04 66.63
C THR A 38 3.11 -25.41 66.39
N PHE A 39 2.56 -25.58 65.19
CA PHE A 39 1.17 -25.26 64.87
C PHE A 39 0.24 -26.37 65.37
N LYS A 40 -0.88 -26.01 66.00
CA LYS A 40 -1.82 -26.94 66.63
C LYS A 40 -3.27 -26.59 66.27
N THR A 41 -4.04 -27.57 65.83
CA THR A 41 -5.50 -27.43 65.65
C THR A 41 -6.15 -28.82 65.55
N LYS A 42 -7.43 -28.95 65.95
CA LYS A 42 -8.16 -30.23 65.98
C LYS A 42 -7.40 -31.38 66.69
N ASN A 43 -6.66 -31.07 67.75
CA ASN A 43 -5.78 -32.01 68.48
C ASN A 43 -4.66 -32.65 67.63
N LEU A 44 -4.32 -32.05 66.49
CA LEU A 44 -3.19 -32.42 65.65
C LEU A 44 -2.14 -31.30 65.68
N ASP A 45 -0.88 -31.69 65.61
CA ASP A 45 0.27 -30.81 65.65
C ASP A 45 1.06 -30.91 64.34
N ALA A 46 1.59 -29.78 63.85
CA ALA A 46 2.53 -29.71 62.74
C ALA A 46 3.67 -28.75 63.04
N ILE A 47 4.85 -29.00 62.48
CA ILE A 47 6.02 -28.14 62.67
C ILE A 47 6.10 -27.11 61.55
N ILE A 48 6.25 -25.85 61.92
CA ILE A 48 6.41 -24.74 60.98
C ILE A 48 7.84 -24.78 60.43
N ALA A 49 7.99 -24.95 59.12
CA ALA A 49 9.29 -24.88 58.45
C ALA A 49 9.72 -23.44 58.20
N SER A 50 8.80 -22.58 57.81
CA SER A 50 9.08 -21.16 57.58
C SER A 50 7.90 -20.28 57.95
N VAL A 51 8.22 -19.05 58.35
CA VAL A 51 7.24 -17.97 58.54
C VAL A 51 7.45 -16.99 57.40
N ASP A 52 6.60 -17.09 56.37
CA ASP A 52 6.79 -16.40 55.11
C ASP A 52 6.25 -14.95 55.16
N SER A 53 5.24 -14.72 55.99
CA SER A 53 4.73 -13.38 56.30
C SER A 53 3.88 -13.37 57.59
N ASN A 54 3.24 -12.24 57.90
CA ASN A 54 2.27 -12.13 58.99
C ASN A 54 1.03 -13.04 58.80
N THR A 55 0.72 -13.41 57.56
CA THR A 55 -0.50 -14.14 57.18
C THR A 55 -0.21 -15.42 56.39
N GLN A 56 1.05 -15.82 56.27
CA GLN A 56 1.41 -17.07 55.61
C GLN A 56 2.58 -17.73 56.33
N ILE A 57 2.44 -19.02 56.59
CA ILE A 57 3.52 -19.90 57.04
C ILE A 57 3.51 -21.17 56.22
N THR A 58 4.67 -21.81 56.12
CA THR A 58 4.81 -23.11 55.47
C THR A 58 5.15 -24.16 56.52
N LEU A 59 4.40 -25.27 56.51
CA LEU A 59 4.62 -26.43 57.35
C LEU A 59 5.70 -27.32 56.74
N THR A 60 6.46 -28.00 57.61
CA THR A 60 7.55 -28.90 57.21
C THR A 60 7.04 -30.09 56.41
N GLU A 61 5.86 -30.60 56.77
CA GLU A 61 5.21 -31.71 56.09
C GLU A 61 3.77 -31.33 55.69
N PRO A 62 3.22 -31.95 54.62
CA PRO A 62 1.83 -31.79 54.22
C PRO A 62 0.86 -32.00 55.37
N TRP A 63 -0.11 -31.10 55.54
CA TRP A 63 -1.11 -31.19 56.59
C TRP A 63 -2.04 -32.38 56.38
N THR A 64 -1.98 -33.33 57.31
CA THR A 64 -2.71 -34.61 57.26
C THR A 64 -4.11 -34.55 57.85
N GLY A 65 -4.49 -33.45 58.52
CA GLY A 65 -5.79 -33.28 59.18
C GLY A 65 -6.96 -32.93 58.26
N GLY A 66 -6.81 -33.07 56.94
CA GLY A 66 -7.78 -32.65 55.92
C GLY A 66 -7.86 -31.12 55.75
N ALA A 67 -8.66 -30.65 54.79
CA ALA A 67 -8.75 -29.21 54.49
C ALA A 67 -9.30 -28.41 55.69
N LEU A 68 -8.68 -27.27 55.96
CA LEU A 68 -9.14 -26.28 56.95
C LEU A 68 -9.55 -25.00 56.23
N SER A 69 -10.67 -24.42 56.66
CA SER A 69 -11.16 -23.15 56.15
C SER A 69 -11.62 -22.29 57.32
N GLY A 70 -10.88 -21.21 57.61
CA GLY A 70 -11.18 -20.27 58.70
C GLY A 70 -11.18 -20.92 60.09
N ALA A 71 -10.36 -21.94 60.32
CA ALA A 71 -10.32 -22.70 61.56
C ALA A 71 -9.58 -21.96 62.69
N THR A 72 -9.95 -22.26 63.94
CA THR A 72 -9.19 -21.84 65.13
C THR A 72 -7.92 -22.67 65.29
N TYR A 73 -6.89 -22.09 65.90
CA TYR A 73 -5.59 -22.71 66.04
C TYR A 73 -4.80 -22.12 67.21
N ALA A 74 -3.70 -22.77 67.55
CA ALA A 74 -2.69 -22.26 68.46
C ALA A 74 -1.29 -22.54 67.89
N ILE A 75 -0.36 -21.59 67.98
CA ILE A 75 1.06 -21.84 67.69
C ILE A 75 1.86 -21.74 68.98
N ARG A 76 2.57 -22.81 69.30
CA ARG A 76 3.50 -22.85 70.43
C ARG A 76 4.88 -22.37 70.02
N TYR A 77 5.38 -21.34 70.70
CA TYR A 77 6.73 -20.81 70.50
C TYR A 77 7.80 -21.85 70.85
N GLN A 78 8.89 -21.88 70.08
CA GLN A 78 10.08 -22.64 70.43
C GLN A 78 10.81 -21.97 71.62
N PRO A 79 11.41 -22.71 72.56
CA PRO A 79 12.19 -22.11 73.65
C PRO A 79 13.49 -21.46 73.15
N ASP A 80 13.66 -20.15 73.37
CA ASP A 80 14.83 -19.38 72.87
C ASP A 80 16.19 -19.86 73.42
N GLY A 81 16.23 -20.37 74.65
CA GLY A 81 17.49 -20.79 75.31
C GLY A 81 18.17 -22.02 74.70
N SER A 82 17.40 -22.93 74.10
CA SER A 82 17.95 -24.12 73.42
C SER A 82 18.64 -23.74 72.11
N SER A 83 18.08 -22.76 71.38
CA SER A 83 18.65 -22.26 70.13
C SER A 83 19.88 -21.38 70.36
N LEU A 84 19.91 -20.58 71.44
CA LEU A 84 21.04 -19.71 71.75
C LEU A 84 22.27 -20.50 72.24
N THR A 85 22.07 -21.52 73.09
CA THR A 85 23.17 -22.33 73.63
C THR A 85 23.85 -23.16 72.53
N ALA A 86 23.07 -23.75 71.62
CA ALA A 86 23.60 -24.47 70.46
C ALA A 86 24.44 -23.56 69.55
N LYS A 87 23.97 -22.34 69.27
CA LYS A 87 24.71 -21.36 68.45
C LYS A 87 25.98 -20.84 69.10
N VAL A 88 25.99 -20.69 70.43
CA VAL A 88 27.20 -20.29 71.17
C VAL A 88 28.22 -21.42 71.15
N GLN A 89 27.79 -22.67 71.26
CA GLN A 89 28.69 -23.82 71.19
C GLN A 89 29.26 -24.03 69.78
N GLU A 90 28.44 -23.86 68.74
CA GLU A 90 28.92 -23.77 67.35
C GLU A 90 29.97 -22.66 67.18
N LEU A 91 29.72 -21.47 67.74
CA LEU A 91 30.69 -20.37 67.68
C LEU A 91 32.01 -20.70 68.41
N ILE A 92 31.94 -21.37 69.56
CA ILE A 92 33.13 -21.80 70.30
C ILE A 92 33.91 -22.86 69.51
N GLU A 93 33.23 -23.83 68.89
CA GLU A 93 33.88 -24.80 68.00
C GLU A 93 34.50 -24.13 66.77
N MET A 94 33.80 -23.17 66.15
CA MET A 94 34.30 -22.41 65.01
C MET A 94 35.54 -21.58 65.35
N LEU A 95 35.63 -21.04 66.56
CA LEU A 95 36.76 -20.21 67.02
C LEU A 95 37.87 -21.03 67.70
N GLY A 96 37.59 -22.27 68.13
CA GLY A 96 38.51 -23.16 68.84
C GLY A 96 39.47 -23.94 67.95
N ASN A 97 39.46 -23.74 66.63
CA ASN A 97 40.29 -24.46 65.66
C ASN A 97 41.79 -24.05 65.64
N GLY A 98 42.23 -23.23 66.59
CA GLY A 98 43.63 -22.81 66.73
C GLY A 98 44.08 -21.66 65.82
N ASN A 99 43.30 -21.30 64.79
CA ASN A 99 43.73 -20.29 63.81
C ASN A 99 43.89 -18.89 64.42
N LEU A 100 42.96 -18.46 65.28
CA LEU A 100 43.06 -17.16 65.96
C LEU A 100 44.24 -17.12 66.93
N GLN A 101 44.53 -18.24 67.60
CA GLN A 101 45.65 -18.36 68.53
C GLN A 101 46.98 -18.33 67.77
N ALA A 102 47.08 -19.02 66.64
CA ALA A 102 48.24 -19.00 65.77
C ALA A 102 48.50 -17.62 65.16
N PHE A 103 47.45 -16.91 64.76
CA PHE A 103 47.58 -15.53 64.28
C PHE A 103 48.04 -14.58 65.38
N ALA A 104 47.46 -14.70 66.58
CA ALA A 104 47.83 -13.88 67.74
C ALA A 104 49.27 -14.14 68.24
N ALA A 105 49.82 -15.32 67.97
CA ALA A 105 51.19 -15.69 68.32
C ALA A 105 52.24 -15.13 67.33
N LEU A 106 51.84 -14.56 66.18
CA LEU A 106 52.77 -13.98 65.23
C LEU A 106 53.34 -12.64 65.72
N GLY A 107 54.66 -12.48 65.63
CA GLY A 107 55.31 -11.19 65.84
C GLY A 107 55.10 -10.27 64.63
N GLY A 108 54.12 -9.38 64.69
CA GLY A 108 53.84 -8.44 63.60
C GLY A 108 55.06 -7.60 63.22
N ALA A 109 55.40 -7.56 61.93
CA ALA A 109 56.49 -6.78 61.37
C ALA A 109 56.06 -6.10 60.06
N PHE A 110 56.70 -4.98 59.71
CA PHE A 110 56.41 -4.24 58.48
C PHE A 110 56.69 -5.11 57.23
N ASP A 111 55.86 -4.99 56.20
CA ASP A 111 55.93 -5.76 54.95
C ASP A 111 55.90 -7.30 55.06
N MET A 112 55.37 -7.83 56.17
CA MET A 112 55.13 -9.27 56.34
C MET A 112 53.64 -9.63 56.19
N ILE A 113 53.35 -10.77 55.55
CA ILE A 113 52.00 -11.29 55.32
C ILE A 113 51.85 -12.65 56.03
N PRO A 114 50.86 -12.81 56.92
CA PRO A 114 50.51 -14.10 57.51
C PRO A 114 50.00 -15.09 56.47
N ILE A 115 50.58 -16.28 56.44
CA ILE A 115 50.13 -17.39 55.59
C ILE A 115 49.97 -18.67 56.42
N PHE A 116 48.94 -19.45 56.10
CA PHE A 116 48.73 -20.75 56.73
C PHE A 116 49.79 -21.73 56.24
N THR A 117 50.43 -22.41 57.18
CA THR A 117 51.34 -23.53 56.90
C THR A 117 50.71 -24.88 57.26
N GLY A 118 49.55 -24.85 57.93
CA GLY A 118 48.71 -26.01 58.24
C GLY A 118 47.48 -25.58 59.06
N PRO A 119 46.54 -26.51 59.35
CA PRO A 119 45.41 -26.23 60.24
C PRO A 119 45.90 -25.77 61.62
N GLY A 120 45.44 -24.60 62.10
CA GLY A 120 45.86 -24.05 63.38
C GLY A 120 47.31 -23.56 63.43
N ALA A 121 47.97 -23.36 62.29
CA ALA A 121 49.36 -22.90 62.22
C ALA A 121 49.54 -21.83 61.13
N LEU A 122 50.14 -20.71 61.52
CA LEU A 122 50.44 -19.57 60.66
C LEU A 122 51.93 -19.22 60.77
N THR A 123 52.48 -18.67 59.70
CA THR A 123 53.81 -18.04 59.69
C THR A 123 53.76 -16.73 58.90
N LEU A 124 54.85 -15.98 58.89
CA LEU A 124 54.99 -14.75 58.10
C LEU A 124 55.89 -14.99 56.88
N ILE A 125 55.49 -14.43 55.74
CA ILE A 125 56.35 -14.28 54.55
C ILE A 125 56.49 -12.80 54.20
N ALA A 126 57.59 -12.41 53.56
CA ALA A 126 57.73 -11.02 53.12
C ALA A 126 56.81 -10.77 51.92
N LYS A 127 56.21 -9.58 51.85
CA LYS A 127 55.40 -9.15 50.70
C LYS A 127 56.18 -9.26 49.38
N ASN A 128 57.49 -9.01 49.42
CA ASN A 128 58.37 -9.08 48.26
C ASN A 128 58.48 -10.52 47.69
N ASP A 129 58.35 -11.55 48.53
CA ASP A 129 58.42 -12.96 48.10
C ASP A 129 57.23 -13.37 47.21
N LEU A 130 56.14 -12.58 47.22
CA LEU A 130 54.94 -12.84 46.40
C LEU A 130 54.98 -12.14 45.03
N ILE A 131 55.84 -11.14 44.85
CA ILE A 131 55.87 -10.28 43.65
C ILE A 131 57.13 -10.47 42.80
N GLU A 132 58.24 -10.92 43.39
CA GLU A 132 59.47 -11.19 42.63
C GLU A 132 59.53 -12.66 42.18
N GLY A 133 59.46 -12.90 40.87
CA GLY A 133 59.53 -14.26 40.31
C GLY A 133 60.91 -14.92 40.42
N VAL A 134 61.97 -14.14 40.63
CA VAL A 134 63.34 -14.65 40.91
C VAL A 134 64.04 -13.69 41.87
N GLN A 135 64.63 -14.23 42.94
CA GLN A 135 65.48 -13.50 43.89
C GLN A 135 66.95 -13.62 43.49
N THR A 136 67.67 -12.49 43.48
CA THR A 136 69.12 -12.42 43.22
C THR A 136 69.78 -11.44 44.17
N ASP A 137 71.05 -11.66 44.50
CA ASP A 137 71.79 -10.84 45.47
C ASP A 137 72.09 -9.42 44.98
N ALA A 138 72.19 -9.23 43.66
CA ALA A 138 72.33 -7.91 43.04
C ALA A 138 71.64 -7.83 41.66
N LYS A 139 71.24 -6.62 41.27
CA LYS A 139 70.64 -6.32 39.96
C LYS A 139 71.45 -5.20 39.30
N VAL A 140 71.90 -5.41 38.06
CA VAL A 140 72.73 -4.45 37.31
C VAL A 140 72.18 -4.24 35.91
N ALA A 141 72.41 -3.04 35.35
CA ALA A 141 71.88 -2.68 34.04
C ALA A 141 72.53 -3.46 32.88
N ASN A 142 73.83 -3.76 32.99
CA ASN A 142 74.59 -4.38 31.91
C ASN A 142 75.80 -5.18 32.45
N MET A 143 76.51 -5.86 31.55
CA MET A 143 77.67 -6.69 31.89
C MET A 143 78.81 -5.94 32.58
N ALA A 144 78.99 -4.64 32.30
CA ALA A 144 80.01 -3.83 32.97
C ALA A 144 79.67 -3.63 34.46
N GLY A 145 78.38 -3.46 34.79
CA GLY A 145 77.92 -3.37 36.17
C GLY A 145 78.14 -4.66 36.97
N ARG A 146 78.11 -5.84 36.32
CA ARG A 146 78.36 -7.12 37.00
C ARG A 146 79.79 -7.22 37.55
N ALA A 147 80.77 -6.63 36.85
CA ALA A 147 82.18 -6.70 37.23
C ALA A 147 82.46 -6.12 38.63
N ALA A 148 81.62 -5.20 39.12
CA ALA A 148 81.70 -4.68 40.48
C ALA A 148 81.53 -5.77 41.58
N TYR A 149 80.98 -6.93 41.21
CA TYR A 149 80.71 -8.06 42.10
C TYR A 149 81.67 -9.23 41.85
N ASP A 150 82.73 -9.06 41.07
CA ASP A 150 83.64 -10.15 40.69
C ASP A 150 84.30 -10.83 41.89
N ALA A 151 84.49 -10.10 43.00
CA ALA A 151 85.07 -10.60 44.25
C ALA A 151 84.04 -11.16 45.25
N SER A 152 82.77 -11.28 44.87
CA SER A 152 81.71 -11.83 45.73
C SER A 152 81.93 -13.32 46.04
N PRO A 153 81.42 -13.83 47.17
CA PRO A 153 81.58 -15.22 47.57
C PRO A 153 80.88 -16.21 46.63
N THR A 154 81.29 -17.49 46.69
CA THR A 154 80.63 -18.58 45.96
C THR A 154 79.12 -18.62 46.24
N GLY A 155 78.31 -18.79 45.19
CA GLY A 155 76.84 -18.82 45.30
C GLY A 155 76.17 -17.45 45.12
N PHE A 156 76.92 -16.34 45.13
CA PHE A 156 76.37 -15.00 44.87
C PHE A 156 75.79 -14.89 43.45
N SER A 157 74.62 -14.28 43.32
CA SER A 157 73.84 -14.21 42.09
C SER A 157 73.60 -12.77 41.63
N VAL A 158 73.78 -12.51 40.34
CA VAL A 158 73.56 -11.18 39.75
C VAL A 158 72.61 -11.30 38.57
N LEU A 159 71.49 -10.58 38.64
CA LEU A 159 70.62 -10.34 37.50
C LEU A 159 71.20 -9.20 36.66
N VAL A 160 71.52 -9.48 35.40
CA VAL A 160 71.94 -8.49 34.42
C VAL A 160 70.77 -8.22 33.47
N ASN A 161 70.32 -6.97 33.39
CA ASN A 161 69.17 -6.59 32.56
C ASN A 161 69.43 -6.73 31.05
N ASP A 162 70.65 -6.43 30.62
CA ASP A 162 71.10 -6.63 29.24
C ASP A 162 72.52 -7.20 29.21
N VAL A 163 72.65 -8.44 28.73
CA VAL A 163 73.98 -9.07 28.59
C VAL A 163 74.76 -8.64 27.35
N GLY A 164 74.25 -7.67 26.58
CA GLY A 164 74.85 -7.09 25.38
C GLY A 164 74.14 -7.46 24.08
N ASP A 165 73.11 -8.28 24.15
CA ASP A 165 72.29 -8.73 23.01
C ASP A 165 70.79 -8.46 23.20
N GLY A 166 70.43 -7.63 24.18
CA GLY A 166 69.05 -7.27 24.52
C GLY A 166 68.33 -8.27 25.43
N ARG A 167 69.01 -9.34 25.87
CA ARG A 167 68.45 -10.33 26.80
C ARG A 167 68.89 -10.08 28.24
N ALA A 168 67.95 -10.26 29.17
CA ALA A 168 68.25 -10.37 30.59
C ALA A 168 68.66 -11.80 30.96
N ALA A 169 69.66 -11.94 31.84
CA ALA A 169 70.13 -13.22 32.37
C ALA A 169 70.63 -13.11 33.80
N ILE A 170 70.62 -14.25 34.51
CA ILE A 170 71.23 -14.39 35.84
C ILE A 170 72.58 -15.10 35.71
N PHE A 171 73.55 -14.63 36.48
CA PHE A 171 74.86 -15.25 36.66
C PHE A 171 75.05 -15.68 38.10
N PHE A 172 75.71 -16.82 38.32
CA PHE A 172 76.06 -17.33 39.64
C PHE A 172 77.58 -17.38 39.80
N LYS A 173 78.12 -16.93 40.93
CA LYS A 173 79.54 -17.16 41.28
C LYS A 173 79.78 -18.64 41.50
N LEU A 174 80.61 -19.24 40.64
CA LEU A 174 80.94 -20.67 40.72
C LEU A 174 81.95 -20.97 41.82
N THR A 175 82.93 -20.07 41.99
CA THR A 175 83.94 -20.13 43.06
C THR A 175 84.20 -18.73 43.65
N SER A 176 85.03 -18.66 44.69
CA SER A 176 85.50 -17.39 45.28
C SER A 176 86.60 -16.70 44.47
N ALA A 177 87.07 -17.29 43.36
CA ALA A 177 88.06 -16.67 42.48
C ALA A 177 87.43 -15.47 41.75
N SER A 178 88.15 -14.34 41.65
CA SER A 178 87.61 -13.12 41.03
C SER A 178 87.13 -13.36 39.59
N GLY A 179 85.90 -12.93 39.28
CA GLY A 179 85.35 -12.99 37.91
C GLY A 179 84.92 -14.37 37.44
N ASP A 180 85.02 -15.40 38.28
CA ASP A 180 84.55 -16.77 37.96
C ASP A 180 83.03 -16.90 38.09
N TRP A 181 82.32 -16.67 36.97
CA TRP A 181 80.86 -16.67 36.85
C TRP A 181 80.36 -17.82 35.97
N SER A 182 79.15 -18.29 36.23
CA SER A 182 78.46 -19.27 35.38
C SER A 182 78.23 -18.75 33.96
N THR A 183 77.89 -19.66 33.04
CA THR A 183 77.23 -19.26 31.79
C THR A 183 75.90 -18.55 32.10
N PRO A 184 75.45 -17.59 31.28
CA PRO A 184 74.21 -16.85 31.52
C PRO A 184 73.00 -17.77 31.53
N ALA A 185 72.19 -17.70 32.59
CA ALA A 185 70.87 -18.30 32.64
C ALA A 185 69.84 -17.26 32.15
N TYR A 186 69.47 -17.34 30.88
CA TYR A 186 68.58 -16.37 30.24
C TYR A 186 67.16 -16.44 30.82
N LEU A 187 66.63 -15.28 31.21
CA LEU A 187 65.23 -15.12 31.64
C LEU A 187 64.32 -14.67 30.50
N THR A 188 64.91 -14.18 29.40
CA THR A 188 64.20 -13.69 28.22
C THR A 188 64.66 -14.45 26.98
N GLY A 189 63.70 -14.78 26.11
CA GLY A 189 63.99 -15.41 24.83
C GLY A 189 64.66 -14.44 23.83
N PRO A 190 65.31 -14.95 22.76
CA PRO A 190 66.05 -14.12 21.80
C PRO A 190 65.27 -13.03 21.03
N ASN A 191 63.94 -12.91 21.14
CA ASN A 191 63.21 -11.76 20.58
C ASN A 191 61.76 -11.72 21.10
N GLY A 192 61.38 -10.64 21.80
CA GLY A 192 60.06 -10.49 22.43
C GLY A 192 59.17 -9.38 21.85
N THR A 193 59.47 -8.83 20.68
CA THR A 193 58.67 -7.75 20.08
C THR A 193 58.71 -7.75 18.56
N PHE A 194 57.56 -7.60 17.90
CA PHE A 194 57.48 -7.33 16.45
C PHE A 194 58.12 -5.96 16.18
N GLN A 195 59.24 -5.93 15.46
CA GLN A 195 59.90 -4.67 15.10
C GLN A 195 59.57 -4.30 13.66
N SER A 196 58.76 -3.25 13.47
CA SER A 196 58.53 -2.69 12.15
C SER A 196 59.83 -2.05 11.62
N LYS A 197 60.30 -2.50 10.45
CA LYS A 197 61.47 -1.95 9.74
C LYS A 197 61.08 -1.10 8.52
N GLY A 198 59.79 -0.77 8.39
CA GLY A 198 59.28 -0.03 7.24
C GLY A 198 59.31 -0.85 5.95
N THR A 199 59.49 -0.19 4.80
CA THR A 199 59.53 -0.85 3.49
C THR A 199 60.73 -1.79 3.37
N TYR A 200 60.52 -2.98 2.79
CA TYR A 200 61.61 -3.92 2.51
C TYR A 200 62.73 -3.28 1.66
N SER A 201 63.98 -3.54 2.03
CA SER A 201 65.21 -3.14 1.34
C SER A 201 66.17 -4.32 1.26
N GLY A 202 66.69 -4.61 0.07
CA GLY A 202 67.63 -5.72 -0.14
C GLY A 202 68.99 -5.52 0.53
N ALA A 203 69.34 -4.28 0.91
CA ALA A 203 70.60 -3.95 1.57
C ALA A 203 70.55 -4.12 3.11
N THR A 204 69.37 -4.34 3.68
CA THR A 204 69.17 -4.43 5.13
C THR A 204 69.16 -5.89 5.56
N THR A 205 69.90 -6.21 6.64
CA THR A 205 69.80 -7.50 7.32
C THR A 205 68.63 -7.46 8.30
N TYR A 206 67.66 -8.34 8.09
CA TYR A 206 66.48 -8.49 8.94
C TYR A 206 66.68 -9.62 9.94
N GLN A 207 66.39 -9.36 11.21
CA GLN A 207 66.41 -10.33 12.28
C GLN A 207 65.09 -11.12 12.32
N ILE A 208 65.09 -12.29 12.98
CA ILE A 208 63.87 -13.08 13.19
C ILE A 208 62.85 -12.23 13.94
N GLY A 209 61.63 -12.09 13.42
CA GLY A 209 60.56 -11.29 14.02
C GLY A 209 60.47 -9.84 13.51
N ASP A 210 61.41 -9.39 12.66
CA ASP A 210 61.30 -8.12 11.97
C ASP A 210 60.10 -8.14 11.00
N VAL A 211 59.34 -7.05 10.98
CA VAL A 211 58.20 -6.85 10.10
C VAL A 211 58.53 -5.82 9.04
N VAL A 212 58.35 -6.17 7.77
CA VAL A 212 58.54 -5.26 6.63
C VAL A 212 57.25 -5.07 5.83
N LEU A 213 57.11 -3.91 5.21
CA LEU A 213 56.09 -3.64 4.22
C LEU A 213 56.63 -3.94 2.82
N GLN A 214 55.95 -4.78 2.05
CA GLN A 214 56.26 -5.00 0.64
C GLN A 214 54.96 -5.21 -0.15
N ASN A 215 54.81 -4.44 -1.24
CA ASN A 215 53.63 -4.48 -2.11
C ASN A 215 52.30 -4.32 -1.33
N GLY A 216 52.29 -3.47 -0.31
CA GLY A 216 51.12 -3.18 0.53
C GLY A 216 50.82 -4.24 1.60
N SER A 217 51.51 -5.37 1.59
CA SER A 217 51.38 -6.44 2.60
C SER A 217 52.47 -6.34 3.65
N SER A 218 52.15 -6.73 4.89
CA SER A 218 53.10 -6.83 6.00
C SER A 218 53.62 -8.26 6.11
N TRP A 219 54.94 -8.41 6.16
CA TRP A 219 55.63 -9.70 6.21
C TRP A 219 56.55 -9.78 7.42
N ILE A 220 56.59 -10.93 8.07
CA ILE A 220 57.45 -11.18 9.23
C ILE A 220 58.61 -12.14 8.86
N ALA A 221 59.83 -11.74 9.20
CA ALA A 221 61.03 -12.55 9.00
C ALA A 221 61.05 -13.75 9.96
N ARG A 222 61.28 -14.95 9.43
CA ARG A 222 61.33 -16.23 10.16
C ARG A 222 62.75 -16.68 10.48
N VAL A 223 63.71 -16.19 9.69
CA VAL A 223 65.15 -16.44 9.82
C VAL A 223 65.89 -15.12 9.62
N ILE A 224 67.14 -15.03 10.07
CA ILE A 224 67.99 -13.89 9.73
C ILE A 224 68.21 -13.88 8.21
N THR A 225 67.92 -12.77 7.54
CA THR A 225 67.96 -12.69 6.07
C THR A 225 68.43 -11.33 5.57
N THR A 226 69.22 -11.34 4.48
CA THR A 226 69.67 -10.14 3.75
C THR A 226 69.50 -10.41 2.26
N GLY A 227 69.00 -9.43 1.49
CA GLY A 227 68.85 -9.57 0.04
C GLY A 227 67.77 -10.54 -0.46
N ASN A 228 67.05 -11.25 0.42
CA ASN A 228 65.94 -12.13 0.04
C ASN A 228 64.59 -11.44 0.25
N PRO A 229 63.81 -11.11 -0.79
CA PRO A 229 62.53 -10.42 -0.65
C PRO A 229 61.42 -11.35 -0.13
N PRO A 230 60.42 -10.81 0.59
CA PRO A 230 59.15 -11.49 0.78
C PRO A 230 58.49 -11.92 -0.55
N PRO A 231 57.68 -13.00 -0.55
CA PRO A 231 56.94 -13.42 -1.73
C PRO A 231 55.89 -12.40 -2.17
N THR A 232 55.42 -12.51 -3.41
CA THR A 232 54.21 -11.82 -3.86
C THR A 232 52.97 -12.69 -3.64
N LEU A 233 51.86 -12.09 -3.20
CA LEU A 233 50.57 -12.80 -3.13
C LEU A 233 50.23 -13.43 -4.50
N PRO A 234 49.65 -14.65 -4.53
CA PRO A 234 48.98 -15.34 -3.43
C PRO A 234 49.88 -16.18 -2.50
N THR A 235 51.19 -16.23 -2.76
CA THR A 235 52.13 -17.03 -1.96
C THR A 235 52.32 -16.41 -0.58
N THR A 236 51.87 -17.07 0.49
CA THR A 236 51.82 -16.50 1.84
C THR A 236 53.05 -16.77 2.70
N SER A 237 54.05 -17.49 2.18
CA SER A 237 55.32 -17.72 2.88
C SER A 237 56.44 -18.17 1.94
N ASN A 238 57.68 -17.97 2.36
CA ASN A 238 58.87 -18.65 1.84
C ASN A 238 59.77 -19.07 3.04
N THR A 239 61.01 -19.44 2.75
CA THR A 239 61.98 -19.83 3.78
C THR A 239 62.23 -18.70 4.79
N GLN A 240 62.27 -17.46 4.31
CA GLN A 240 62.67 -16.30 5.09
C GLN A 240 61.50 -15.49 5.67
N TRP A 241 60.32 -15.52 5.05
CA TRP A 241 59.22 -14.62 5.34
C TRP A 241 57.89 -15.37 5.48
N PHE A 242 57.04 -14.90 6.39
CA PHE A 242 55.65 -15.32 6.54
C PHE A 242 54.73 -14.10 6.40
N LEU A 243 53.55 -14.28 5.80
CA LEU A 243 52.57 -13.20 5.68
C LEU A 243 51.95 -12.89 7.06
N LEU A 244 52.13 -11.66 7.53
CA LEU A 244 51.51 -11.17 8.76
C LEU A 244 50.12 -10.57 8.49
N ALA A 245 50.03 -9.75 7.44
CA ALA A 245 48.78 -9.18 6.96
C ALA A 245 48.84 -8.94 5.46
N ALA A 246 47.86 -9.43 4.71
CA ALA A 246 47.71 -9.09 3.30
C ALA A 246 47.32 -7.61 3.15
N ALA A 247 47.81 -6.96 2.10
CA ALA A 247 47.18 -5.75 1.57
C ALA A 247 45.68 -6.03 1.43
N GLY A 248 44.83 -5.16 1.99
CA GLY A 248 43.40 -5.42 2.08
C GLY A 248 42.76 -5.61 0.71
N ASN A 249 42.30 -6.82 0.41
CA ASN A 249 41.29 -7.06 -0.63
C ASN A 249 39.90 -6.79 -0.03
N GLY A 250 39.61 -5.54 0.31
CA GLY A 250 38.25 -5.09 0.62
C GLY A 250 37.43 -4.92 -0.66
N PHE A 251 36.14 -4.59 -0.55
CA PHE A 251 35.35 -4.19 -1.72
C PHE A 251 35.99 -2.97 -2.39
N VAL A 252 36.61 -3.14 -3.56
CA VAL A 252 37.17 -2.04 -4.33
C VAL A 252 36.14 -1.59 -5.36
N PHE A 253 35.56 -0.40 -5.19
CA PHE A 253 34.61 0.13 -6.16
C PHE A 253 35.35 0.66 -7.40
N LYS A 254 35.14 0.03 -8.55
CA LYS A 254 35.82 0.31 -9.83
C LYS A 254 35.01 1.22 -10.76
N GLY A 255 33.85 1.71 -10.32
CA GLY A 255 32.92 2.46 -11.15
C GLY A 255 32.15 1.57 -12.12
N ASP A 256 31.79 2.11 -13.28
CA ASP A 256 31.05 1.36 -14.30
C ASP A 256 31.87 0.20 -14.88
N TYR A 257 31.20 -0.90 -15.19
CA TYR A 257 31.82 -2.03 -15.88
C TYR A 257 32.31 -1.62 -17.27
N ALA A 258 33.57 -1.95 -17.57
CA ALA A 258 34.23 -1.73 -18.83
C ALA A 258 34.92 -3.03 -19.29
N GLY A 259 34.55 -3.55 -20.46
CA GLY A 259 35.00 -4.87 -20.93
C GLY A 259 36.50 -4.99 -21.17
N ALA A 260 37.21 -3.89 -21.40
CA ALA A 260 38.66 -3.86 -21.57
C ALA A 260 39.43 -3.83 -20.23
N THR A 261 38.75 -3.62 -19.10
CA THR A 261 39.37 -3.52 -17.77
C THR A 261 39.44 -4.89 -17.11
N GLY A 262 40.60 -5.20 -16.53
CA GLY A 262 40.75 -6.36 -15.65
C GLY A 262 40.22 -6.08 -14.25
N TYR A 263 39.35 -6.97 -13.76
CA TYR A 263 38.76 -6.93 -12.42
C TYR A 263 39.32 -8.06 -11.57
N LEU A 264 39.72 -7.75 -10.34
CA LEU A 264 40.17 -8.72 -9.37
C LEU A 264 38.98 -9.31 -8.60
N LYS A 265 39.19 -10.45 -7.94
CA LYS A 265 38.20 -10.98 -7.00
C LYS A 265 37.86 -9.91 -5.96
N ASP A 266 36.57 -9.77 -5.68
CA ASP A 266 35.97 -8.79 -4.75
C ASP A 266 35.92 -7.33 -5.26
N ASP A 267 36.35 -7.04 -6.49
CA ASP A 267 36.07 -5.76 -7.15
C ASP A 267 34.56 -5.57 -7.34
N VAL A 268 34.08 -4.36 -7.13
CA VAL A 268 32.67 -3.98 -7.28
C VAL A 268 32.51 -3.01 -8.44
N VAL A 269 31.59 -3.31 -9.35
CA VAL A 269 31.24 -2.44 -10.50
C VAL A 269 29.76 -2.08 -10.48
N THR A 270 29.43 -0.94 -11.09
CA THR A 270 28.07 -0.64 -11.55
C THR A 270 27.88 -1.18 -12.96
N ASN A 271 26.80 -1.93 -13.20
CA ASN A 271 26.39 -2.33 -14.54
C ASN A 271 24.87 -2.26 -14.65
N GLN A 272 24.38 -1.50 -15.64
CA GLN A 272 22.96 -1.25 -15.87
C GLN A 272 22.21 -0.75 -14.61
N GLY A 273 22.86 0.06 -13.78
CA GLY A 273 22.29 0.63 -12.56
C GLY A 273 22.23 -0.31 -11.35
N SER A 274 22.72 -1.55 -11.46
CA SER A 274 22.88 -2.48 -10.32
C SER A 274 24.36 -2.62 -9.96
N SER A 275 24.65 -2.96 -8.70
CA SER A 275 26.01 -3.19 -8.20
C SER A 275 26.35 -4.68 -8.22
N TRP A 276 27.52 -5.03 -8.74
CA TRP A 276 27.98 -6.40 -8.93
C TRP A 276 29.35 -6.60 -8.33
N ILE A 277 29.59 -7.74 -7.68
CA ILE A 277 30.89 -8.13 -7.13
C ILE A 277 31.52 -9.24 -7.97
N ALA A 278 32.81 -9.10 -8.29
CA ALA A 278 33.59 -10.09 -8.99
C ALA A 278 33.91 -11.28 -8.08
N LEU A 279 33.58 -12.49 -8.51
CA LEU A 279 33.81 -13.74 -7.76
C LEU A 279 35.22 -14.30 -7.97
N GLN A 280 35.90 -13.87 -9.05
CA GLN A 280 37.25 -14.26 -9.43
C GLN A 280 37.83 -13.20 -10.37
N MET A 281 39.12 -13.30 -10.69
CA MET A 281 39.74 -12.43 -11.68
C MET A 281 39.04 -12.59 -13.04
N THR A 282 38.67 -11.48 -13.67
CA THR A 282 37.92 -11.49 -14.93
C THR A 282 38.25 -10.29 -15.81
N THR A 283 38.22 -10.46 -17.13
CA THR A 283 38.36 -9.41 -18.14
C THR A 283 37.44 -9.77 -19.31
N GLY A 284 36.70 -8.81 -19.85
CA GLY A 284 35.77 -9.03 -20.96
C GLY A 284 34.45 -9.75 -20.61
N ASN A 285 34.33 -10.41 -19.45
CA ASN A 285 33.09 -11.08 -19.04
C ASN A 285 32.19 -10.11 -18.27
N ALA A 286 31.03 -9.75 -18.84
CA ALA A 286 30.10 -8.81 -18.22
C ALA A 286 29.27 -9.43 -17.07
N PRO A 287 28.83 -8.62 -16.09
CA PRO A 287 27.79 -9.04 -15.16
C PRO A 287 26.48 -9.39 -15.88
N PRO A 288 25.68 -10.33 -15.36
CA PRO A 288 24.39 -10.70 -15.94
C PRO A 288 23.40 -9.54 -16.12
N ILE A 289 22.41 -9.75 -16.98
CA ILE A 289 21.23 -8.88 -17.06
C ILE A 289 20.15 -9.45 -16.12
N LEU A 290 19.50 -8.58 -15.34
CA LEU A 290 18.40 -9.00 -14.46
C LEU A 290 17.28 -9.67 -15.27
N PRO A 291 16.61 -10.71 -14.73
CA PRO A 291 16.55 -11.09 -13.31
C PRO A 291 17.67 -12.04 -12.84
N THR A 292 18.58 -12.47 -13.71
CA THR A 292 19.69 -13.36 -13.33
C THR A 292 20.65 -12.62 -12.40
N THR A 293 20.86 -13.11 -11.18
CA THR A 293 21.65 -12.41 -10.13
C THR A 293 23.07 -12.94 -9.97
N SER A 294 23.50 -13.92 -10.77
CA SER A 294 24.89 -14.40 -10.76
C SER A 294 25.29 -15.10 -12.06
N ASN A 295 26.60 -15.11 -12.34
CA ASN A 295 27.26 -16.02 -13.28
C ASN A 295 28.59 -16.50 -12.67
N ALA A 296 29.47 -17.12 -13.47
CA ALA A 296 30.77 -17.63 -13.00
C ALA A 296 31.74 -16.53 -12.52
N TYR A 297 31.54 -15.27 -12.93
CA TYR A 297 32.46 -14.16 -12.67
C TYR A 297 31.88 -13.09 -11.76
N TRP A 298 30.55 -12.95 -11.70
CA TRP A 298 29.88 -11.85 -11.02
C TRP A 298 28.68 -12.33 -10.20
N LYS A 299 28.43 -11.68 -9.06
CA LYS A 299 27.22 -11.83 -8.25
C LYS A 299 26.61 -10.46 -7.94
N ALA A 300 25.29 -10.34 -7.97
CA ALA A 300 24.61 -9.10 -7.61
C ALA A 300 24.85 -8.80 -6.13
N LEU A 301 25.37 -7.60 -5.84
CA LEU A 301 25.53 -7.06 -4.49
C LEU A 301 24.31 -6.23 -4.09
N ALA A 302 23.80 -5.42 -5.04
CA ALA A 302 22.56 -4.67 -4.91
C ALA A 302 21.89 -4.55 -6.29
N VAL A 303 20.60 -4.85 -6.37
CA VAL A 303 19.82 -4.73 -7.60
C VAL A 303 19.08 -3.40 -7.61
N ARG A 304 19.06 -2.72 -8.76
CA ARG A 304 18.21 -1.52 -8.93
C ARG A 304 16.75 -1.88 -8.65
N ALA A 305 16.05 -1.01 -7.93
CA ALA A 305 14.62 -1.16 -7.75
C ALA A 305 13.91 -0.97 -9.12
N SER A 306 13.40 -2.06 -9.69
CA SER A 306 12.23 -1.98 -10.57
C SER A 306 11.05 -1.87 -9.62
N GLY A 307 10.23 -0.81 -9.74
CA GLY A 307 9.15 -0.54 -8.79
C GLY A 307 8.31 -1.78 -8.46
N ASP A 308 7.72 -1.81 -7.26
CA ASP A 308 7.01 -2.96 -6.68
C ASP A 308 5.92 -3.59 -7.57
N VAL A 309 5.45 -2.83 -8.56
CA VAL A 309 4.50 -3.26 -9.59
C VAL A 309 5.13 -3.01 -10.96
N SER A 310 5.28 -4.08 -11.75
CA SER A 310 5.81 -4.03 -13.11
C SER A 310 4.73 -4.39 -14.14
N GLY A 311 4.66 -3.62 -15.22
CA GLY A 311 3.77 -3.87 -16.36
C GLY A 311 4.45 -4.55 -17.55
N PRO A 312 3.68 -5.07 -18.52
CA PRO A 312 4.25 -5.73 -19.69
C PRO A 312 4.86 -4.71 -20.66
N ALA A 313 5.90 -5.12 -21.40
CA ALA A 313 6.49 -4.30 -22.45
C ALA A 313 5.51 -3.89 -23.57
N SER A 314 4.38 -4.59 -23.69
CA SER A 314 3.29 -4.31 -24.63
C SER A 314 2.33 -3.21 -24.16
N SER A 315 2.59 -2.55 -23.03
CA SER A 315 1.72 -1.49 -22.53
C SER A 315 1.75 -0.29 -23.48
N VAL A 316 0.57 0.19 -23.88
CA VAL A 316 0.44 1.44 -24.63
C VAL A 316 -0.33 2.47 -23.82
N ASP A 317 -0.12 3.75 -24.14
CA ASP A 317 -0.77 4.85 -23.44
C ASP A 317 -2.32 4.79 -23.59
N GLY A 318 -3.02 5.09 -22.49
CA GLY A 318 -4.48 5.10 -22.41
C GLY A 318 -5.19 3.73 -22.30
N GLU A 319 -4.45 2.61 -22.24
CA GLU A 319 -5.03 1.29 -21.98
C GLU A 319 -5.24 1.00 -20.49
N ILE A 320 -6.31 0.26 -20.18
CA ILE A 320 -6.60 -0.16 -18.81
C ILE A 320 -5.57 -1.21 -18.37
N ALA A 321 -4.83 -0.90 -17.30
CA ALA A 321 -3.99 -1.86 -16.61
C ALA A 321 -4.82 -2.66 -15.59
N VAL A 322 -4.66 -3.99 -15.60
CA VAL A 322 -5.31 -4.89 -14.64
C VAL A 322 -4.28 -5.81 -13.99
N PHE A 323 -4.55 -6.31 -12.79
CA PHE A 323 -3.67 -7.30 -12.17
C PHE A 323 -3.61 -8.58 -13.00
N ASN A 324 -2.40 -9.10 -13.19
CA ASN A 324 -2.19 -10.36 -13.89
C ASN A 324 -2.47 -11.57 -12.97
N SER A 325 -2.31 -11.40 -11.66
CA SER A 325 -2.60 -12.43 -10.65
C SER A 325 -3.03 -11.81 -9.32
N THR A 326 -3.37 -12.64 -8.33
CA THR A 326 -3.76 -12.23 -6.97
C THR A 326 -2.61 -11.65 -6.14
N THR A 327 -1.37 -11.71 -6.63
CA THR A 327 -0.19 -11.25 -5.88
C THR A 327 -0.05 -9.72 -5.82
N GLY A 328 -0.71 -8.99 -6.71
CA GLY A 328 -0.58 -7.53 -6.83
C GLY A 328 0.77 -7.03 -7.36
N LYS A 329 1.68 -7.93 -7.76
CA LYS A 329 3.06 -7.58 -8.18
C LYS A 329 3.23 -7.37 -9.69
N ILE A 330 2.32 -7.91 -10.49
CA ILE A 330 2.37 -7.84 -11.95
C ILE A 330 1.03 -7.31 -12.44
N ILE A 331 1.07 -6.28 -13.28
CA ILE A 331 -0.07 -5.83 -14.07
C ILE A 331 0.07 -6.36 -15.51
N LYS A 332 -1.04 -6.48 -16.22
CA LYS A 332 -1.12 -6.76 -17.65
C LYS A 332 -1.94 -5.66 -18.32
N SER A 333 -1.65 -5.37 -19.59
CA SER A 333 -2.58 -4.58 -20.38
C SER A 333 -3.82 -5.42 -20.66
N LEU A 334 -4.99 -4.81 -20.49
CA LEU A 334 -6.26 -5.41 -20.88
C LEU A 334 -6.48 -5.37 -22.41
N GLY A 335 -5.67 -4.60 -23.16
CA GLY A 335 -5.83 -4.38 -24.60
C GLY A 335 -7.09 -3.58 -24.95
N ILE A 336 -7.70 -2.93 -23.94
CA ILE A 336 -8.89 -2.10 -24.07
C ILE A 336 -8.51 -0.68 -23.68
N LYS A 337 -8.68 0.26 -24.62
CA LYS A 337 -8.48 1.68 -24.35
C LYS A 337 -9.68 2.23 -23.60
N LEU A 338 -9.47 3.15 -22.66
CA LEU A 338 -10.58 3.83 -22.01
C LEU A 338 -11.50 4.54 -23.04
N SER A 339 -10.93 4.99 -24.16
CA SER A 339 -11.65 5.59 -25.28
C SER A 339 -12.47 4.63 -26.15
N SER A 340 -12.47 3.32 -25.86
CA SER A 340 -13.40 2.38 -26.53
C SER A 340 -14.72 2.23 -25.75
N PHE A 341 -14.82 2.78 -24.55
CA PHE A 341 -16.06 2.79 -23.80
C PHE A 341 -16.91 3.98 -24.23
N THR A 342 -18.08 3.73 -24.80
CA THR A 342 -19.04 4.79 -25.13
C THR A 342 -20.09 4.92 -24.01
N PRO A 343 -20.37 6.13 -23.51
CA PRO A 343 -21.39 6.30 -22.49
C PRO A 343 -22.80 6.06 -23.01
N ALA A 344 -23.74 5.74 -22.12
CA ALA A 344 -25.15 5.77 -22.49
C ALA A 344 -25.58 7.21 -22.84
N ASN A 345 -26.40 7.35 -23.89
CA ASN A 345 -26.97 8.63 -24.27
C ASN A 345 -28.41 8.74 -23.74
N ALA A 346 -28.68 9.78 -22.96
CA ALA A 346 -30.02 10.08 -22.45
C ALA A 346 -30.94 10.65 -23.54
N PHE A 347 -30.36 11.25 -24.59
CA PHE A 347 -31.14 11.69 -25.74
C PHE A 347 -31.65 10.49 -26.56
N LEU A 348 -32.85 10.65 -27.08
CA LEU A 348 -33.43 9.83 -28.12
C LEU A 348 -33.17 10.50 -29.48
N ASN A 349 -32.81 9.72 -30.49
CA ASN A 349 -32.54 10.22 -31.83
C ASN A 349 -31.48 11.35 -31.84
N GLY A 350 -30.38 11.15 -31.09
CA GLY A 350 -29.31 12.14 -30.96
C GLY A 350 -28.55 12.40 -32.26
N ASP A 351 -28.51 11.40 -33.15
CA ASP A 351 -27.94 11.48 -34.51
C ASP A 351 -28.96 11.90 -35.56
N PHE A 352 -30.19 12.22 -35.15
CA PHE A 352 -31.26 12.63 -36.07
C PHE A 352 -31.47 11.61 -37.20
N LEU A 353 -31.45 10.31 -36.91
CA LEU A 353 -31.69 9.23 -37.88
C LEU A 353 -33.18 8.97 -38.15
N VAL A 354 -34.06 9.30 -37.19
CA VAL A 354 -35.49 8.96 -37.24
C VAL A 354 -36.34 10.19 -37.59
N TYR A 355 -37.21 10.03 -38.61
CA TYR A 355 -38.07 11.07 -39.19
C TYR A 355 -39.47 10.52 -39.56
N GLN A 356 -40.11 9.74 -38.68
CA GLN A 356 -41.44 9.15 -38.99
C GLN A 356 -42.57 10.19 -39.06
N ARG A 357 -42.40 11.37 -38.46
CA ARG A 357 -43.36 12.50 -38.52
C ARG A 357 -43.22 13.39 -39.78
N GLY A 358 -42.42 12.96 -40.75
CA GLY A 358 -42.00 13.76 -41.89
C GLY A 358 -40.55 14.21 -41.79
N ALA A 359 -40.00 14.72 -42.88
CA ALA A 359 -38.58 15.09 -42.99
C ALA A 359 -38.36 16.59 -43.25
N VAL A 360 -39.44 17.36 -43.46
CA VAL A 360 -39.41 18.80 -43.72
C VAL A 360 -40.62 19.46 -43.06
N TRP A 361 -40.39 20.52 -42.29
CA TRP A 361 -41.42 21.32 -41.64
C TRP A 361 -41.17 22.79 -41.95
N VAL A 362 -42.12 23.42 -42.64
CA VAL A 362 -42.03 24.81 -43.07
C VAL A 362 -42.80 25.70 -42.10
N ASN A 363 -42.22 26.85 -41.75
CA ASN A 363 -42.79 27.83 -40.84
C ASN A 363 -43.29 27.21 -39.53
N VAL A 364 -42.37 26.53 -38.83
CA VAL A 364 -42.67 25.75 -37.64
C VAL A 364 -43.36 26.60 -36.56
N GLY A 365 -44.41 26.04 -35.93
CA GLY A 365 -45.16 26.70 -34.85
C GLY A 365 -44.53 26.48 -33.47
N GLY A 366 -45.28 26.80 -32.42
CA GLY A 366 -44.91 26.40 -31.05
C GLY A 366 -45.13 24.91 -30.81
N GLY A 367 -44.19 24.22 -30.15
CA GLY A 367 -44.36 22.83 -29.70
C GLY A 367 -44.34 21.78 -30.82
N THR A 368 -43.72 22.06 -31.96
CA THR A 368 -43.71 21.12 -33.09
C THR A 368 -42.60 20.09 -32.92
N PHE A 369 -42.96 18.80 -32.95
CA PHE A 369 -42.00 17.71 -33.01
C PHE A 369 -41.35 17.63 -34.39
N VAL A 370 -40.02 17.73 -34.41
CA VAL A 370 -39.14 17.57 -35.57
C VAL A 370 -38.13 16.47 -35.26
N ALA A 371 -37.65 15.73 -36.27
CA ALA A 371 -36.79 14.55 -36.04
C ALA A 371 -37.34 13.66 -34.87
N ASP A 372 -38.66 13.44 -34.90
CA ASP A 372 -39.51 12.71 -33.95
C ASP A 372 -39.58 13.17 -32.49
N ARG A 373 -38.45 13.31 -31.79
CA ARG A 373 -38.39 13.62 -30.35
C ARG A 373 -37.85 15.01 -30.05
N TRP A 374 -37.26 15.68 -31.04
CA TRP A 374 -36.83 17.05 -30.89
C TRP A 374 -38.02 17.99 -31.06
N ILE A 375 -38.07 19.04 -30.27
CA ILE A 375 -39.20 19.97 -30.21
C ILE A 375 -38.68 21.33 -30.60
N LEU A 376 -39.28 21.90 -31.63
CA LEU A 376 -39.06 23.28 -31.99
C LEU A 376 -40.24 24.11 -31.51
N SER A 377 -39.96 25.14 -30.74
CA SER A 377 -40.95 26.06 -30.21
C SER A 377 -40.49 27.49 -30.39
N LYS A 378 -41.39 28.38 -30.83
CA LYS A 378 -41.15 29.83 -30.89
C LYS A 378 -42.43 30.62 -30.70
N ASP A 379 -42.27 31.90 -30.37
CA ASP A 379 -43.28 32.93 -30.54
C ASP A 379 -42.91 33.89 -31.70
N GLY A 380 -43.76 34.91 -31.90
CA GLY A 380 -43.59 35.92 -32.94
C GLY A 380 -43.65 35.40 -34.38
N SER A 381 -43.22 36.23 -35.33
CA SER A 381 -43.44 36.01 -36.77
C SER A 381 -42.29 35.36 -37.55
N GLY A 382 -41.21 34.93 -36.88
CA GLY A 382 -40.05 34.35 -37.57
C GLY A 382 -40.44 33.08 -38.35
N GLN A 383 -39.89 32.89 -39.55
CA GLN A 383 -40.22 31.72 -40.38
C GLN A 383 -39.09 30.70 -40.34
N ILE A 384 -39.20 29.74 -39.43
CA ILE A 384 -38.21 28.65 -39.29
C ILE A 384 -38.64 27.48 -40.15
N THR A 385 -37.73 26.96 -40.96
CA THR A 385 -37.86 25.67 -41.64
C THR A 385 -36.91 24.67 -40.99
N ALA A 386 -37.44 23.55 -40.51
CA ALA A 386 -36.66 22.41 -40.04
C ALA A 386 -36.67 21.31 -41.08
N ALA A 387 -35.53 20.66 -41.34
CA ALA A 387 -35.46 19.57 -42.31
C ALA A 387 -34.35 18.57 -41.97
N ALA A 388 -34.47 17.34 -42.49
CA ALA A 388 -33.36 16.40 -42.54
C ALA A 388 -32.31 16.88 -43.54
N GLY A 389 -31.03 16.88 -43.15
CA GLY A 389 -29.91 17.06 -44.05
C GLY A 389 -29.01 15.83 -44.05
N GLY A 390 -28.44 15.49 -45.22
CA GLY A 390 -27.56 14.33 -45.36
C GLY A 390 -26.09 14.72 -45.27
N PHE A 391 -25.32 13.91 -44.55
CA PHE A 391 -23.86 13.99 -44.61
C PHE A 391 -23.35 13.44 -45.94
N THR A 392 -22.19 13.96 -46.38
CA THR A 392 -21.45 13.36 -47.49
C THR A 392 -20.77 12.09 -46.98
N LEU A 393 -20.83 10.99 -47.75
CA LEU A 393 -20.24 9.72 -47.38
C LEU A 393 -18.73 9.86 -47.10
N GLY A 394 -18.27 9.31 -45.97
CA GLY A 394 -16.86 9.34 -45.58
C GLY A 394 -16.39 10.69 -45.02
N GLN A 395 -17.30 11.57 -44.62
CA GLN A 395 -16.94 12.79 -43.89
C GLN A 395 -16.33 12.42 -42.53
N THR A 396 -15.38 13.23 -42.06
CA THR A 396 -14.69 13.01 -40.78
C THR A 396 -14.85 14.18 -39.80
N ALA A 397 -15.65 15.18 -40.16
CA ALA A 397 -15.84 16.38 -39.35
C ALA A 397 -16.71 16.11 -38.12
N VAL A 398 -17.68 15.21 -38.25
CA VAL A 398 -18.45 14.65 -37.15
C VAL A 398 -18.07 13.17 -37.01
N PRO A 399 -17.57 12.72 -35.85
CA PRO A 399 -17.17 11.33 -35.62
C PRO A 399 -18.30 10.33 -35.83
N GLY A 400 -17.95 9.07 -36.12
CA GLY A 400 -18.92 7.98 -36.27
C GLY A 400 -19.61 7.90 -37.64
N ASP A 401 -19.24 8.76 -38.59
CA ASP A 401 -19.84 8.88 -39.94
C ASP A 401 -21.38 8.88 -39.92
N PRO A 402 -22.02 9.80 -39.14
CA PRO A 402 -23.47 9.90 -39.10
C PRO A 402 -24.06 10.17 -40.48
N VAL A 403 -25.27 9.65 -40.72
CA VAL A 403 -25.93 9.74 -42.03
C VAL A 403 -26.72 11.04 -42.18
N LEU A 404 -27.36 11.49 -41.10
CA LEU A 404 -28.28 12.62 -41.10
C LEU A 404 -27.93 13.66 -40.02
N PHE A 405 -28.42 14.87 -40.21
CA PHE A 405 -28.40 15.95 -39.23
C PHE A 405 -29.70 16.76 -39.33
N LEU A 406 -30.03 17.49 -38.26
CA LEU A 406 -31.16 18.43 -38.28
C LEU A 406 -30.71 19.78 -38.83
N ARG A 407 -31.30 20.19 -39.94
CA ARG A 407 -31.16 21.52 -40.51
C ARG A 407 -32.24 22.45 -39.98
N MET A 408 -31.85 23.64 -39.56
CA MET A 408 -32.74 24.71 -39.14
C MET A 408 -32.40 26.02 -39.84
N ASN A 409 -33.29 26.44 -40.73
CA ASN A 409 -33.11 27.65 -41.52
C ASN A 409 -34.25 28.63 -41.25
N GLN A 410 -33.93 29.75 -40.60
CA GLN A 410 -34.84 30.88 -40.45
C GLN A 410 -34.53 31.92 -41.52
N THR A 411 -35.29 31.91 -42.61
CA THR A 411 -35.08 32.77 -43.78
C THR A 411 -35.69 34.16 -43.61
N VAL A 412 -36.65 34.32 -42.69
CA VAL A 412 -37.26 35.60 -42.35
C VAL A 412 -37.06 35.87 -40.88
N ALA A 413 -36.41 37.00 -40.57
CA ALA A 413 -36.24 37.48 -39.20
C ALA A 413 -37.60 37.69 -38.55
N GLY A 414 -37.78 37.17 -37.34
CA GLY A 414 -39.03 37.38 -36.62
C GLY A 414 -39.19 38.81 -36.12
N SER A 415 -40.45 39.19 -35.89
CA SER A 415 -40.84 40.39 -35.15
C SER A 415 -41.56 39.96 -33.87
N GLY A 416 -41.23 40.64 -32.76
CA GLY A 416 -41.83 40.38 -31.45
C GLY A 416 -41.48 39.02 -30.85
N GLN A 417 -40.44 38.34 -31.34
CA GLN A 417 -40.00 37.09 -30.74
C GLN A 417 -39.34 37.35 -29.39
N THR A 418 -39.85 36.70 -28.35
CA THR A 418 -39.25 36.66 -27.02
C THR A 418 -38.68 35.27 -26.70
N PHE A 419 -39.01 34.28 -27.52
CA PHE A 419 -38.69 32.88 -27.29
C PHE A 419 -38.54 32.10 -28.60
N ALA A 420 -37.45 31.35 -28.73
CA ALA A 420 -37.26 30.34 -29.75
C ALA A 420 -36.29 29.29 -29.21
N THR A 421 -36.66 28.01 -29.26
CA THR A 421 -35.85 26.92 -28.70
C THR A 421 -35.92 25.66 -29.54
N LEU A 422 -34.79 24.98 -29.65
CA LEU A 422 -34.73 23.56 -29.99
C LEU A 422 -34.53 22.78 -28.68
N ALA A 423 -35.46 21.88 -28.36
CA ALA A 423 -35.48 21.18 -27.09
C ALA A 423 -35.64 19.67 -27.28
N GLN A 424 -35.29 18.91 -26.25
CA GLN A 424 -35.70 17.52 -26.12
C GLN A 424 -36.13 17.26 -24.68
N GLN A 425 -37.29 16.65 -24.52
CA GLN A 425 -37.80 16.21 -23.23
C GLN A 425 -37.36 14.77 -22.96
N ILE A 426 -36.67 14.59 -21.85
CA ILE A 426 -36.15 13.33 -21.35
C ILE A 426 -37.03 12.88 -20.18
N GLU A 427 -37.41 11.60 -20.20
CA GLU A 427 -38.34 11.01 -19.24
C GLU A 427 -37.80 11.12 -17.81
N TYR A 428 -38.67 11.48 -16.87
CA TYR A 428 -38.42 11.56 -15.43
C TYR A 428 -37.42 12.64 -15.00
N VAL A 429 -37.80 13.43 -14.00
CA VAL A 429 -36.93 14.50 -13.46
C VAL A 429 -35.70 13.95 -12.72
N GLN A 430 -35.78 12.69 -12.26
CA GLN A 430 -34.69 11.97 -11.61
C GLN A 430 -33.58 11.55 -12.58
N THR A 431 -33.85 11.58 -13.89
CA THR A 431 -32.85 11.18 -14.89
C THR A 431 -31.60 12.03 -14.72
N LEU A 432 -30.47 11.35 -14.47
CA LEU A 432 -29.16 11.96 -14.19
C LEU A 432 -29.08 12.88 -12.96
N ALA A 433 -30.11 12.94 -12.11
CA ALA A 433 -30.11 13.80 -10.93
C ALA A 433 -28.98 13.45 -9.95
N GLY A 434 -28.27 14.47 -9.47
CA GLY A 434 -27.14 14.35 -8.55
C GLY A 434 -25.84 13.86 -9.20
N LYS A 435 -25.80 13.67 -10.53
CA LYS A 435 -24.62 13.18 -11.25
C LYS A 435 -23.85 14.30 -11.94
N LEU A 436 -22.53 14.16 -11.98
CA LEU A 436 -21.70 14.84 -12.99
C LEU A 436 -22.05 14.27 -14.36
N CYS A 437 -22.22 15.13 -15.36
CA CYS A 437 -22.67 14.77 -16.69
C CYS A 437 -21.83 15.49 -17.75
N THR A 438 -21.79 14.90 -18.94
CA THR A 438 -21.19 15.51 -20.13
C THR A 438 -22.25 15.68 -21.22
N LEU A 439 -22.42 16.91 -21.70
CA LEU A 439 -23.18 17.21 -22.91
C LEU A 439 -22.19 17.35 -24.08
N THR A 440 -22.51 16.71 -25.21
CA THR A 440 -21.80 16.88 -26.47
C THR A 440 -22.80 17.13 -27.60
N LEU A 441 -22.50 18.07 -28.50
CA LEU A 441 -23.34 18.41 -29.65
C LEU A 441 -22.45 19.00 -30.75
N TYR A 442 -22.70 18.65 -32.00
CA TYR A 442 -22.06 19.29 -33.14
C TYR A 442 -23.01 20.30 -33.76
N VAL A 443 -22.52 21.52 -33.96
CA VAL A 443 -23.29 22.62 -34.57
C VAL A 443 -22.45 23.26 -35.65
N ARG A 444 -23.07 23.60 -36.78
CA ARG A 444 -22.46 24.49 -37.76
C ARG A 444 -23.40 25.62 -38.14
N ASN A 445 -22.82 26.72 -38.58
CA ASN A 445 -23.54 27.87 -39.11
C ASN A 445 -23.21 28.05 -40.59
N ASN A 446 -24.22 27.86 -41.44
CA ASN A 446 -24.10 27.98 -42.89
C ASN A 446 -24.36 29.43 -43.39
N ALA A 447 -24.58 30.39 -42.49
CA ALA A 447 -24.69 31.80 -42.85
C ALA A 447 -23.32 32.44 -43.09
N GLY A 448 -23.32 33.64 -43.67
CA GLY A 448 -22.11 34.42 -43.97
C GLY A 448 -21.52 35.19 -42.78
N THR A 449 -22.20 35.22 -41.63
CA THR A 449 -21.74 35.88 -40.40
C THR A 449 -21.82 34.92 -39.23
N ASN A 450 -20.98 35.13 -38.20
CA ASN A 450 -21.07 34.37 -36.97
C ASN A 450 -22.48 34.46 -36.36
N GLU A 451 -22.91 33.37 -35.73
CA GLU A 451 -24.17 33.32 -34.99
C GLU A 451 -23.88 33.06 -33.51
N THR A 452 -24.77 33.52 -32.63
CA THR A 452 -24.62 33.30 -31.19
C THR A 452 -25.86 32.59 -30.66
N LEU A 453 -25.68 31.40 -30.10
CA LEU A 453 -26.71 30.75 -29.30
C LEU A 453 -26.74 31.44 -27.92
N PRO A 454 -27.88 32.05 -27.51
CA PRO A 454 -27.93 32.78 -26.24
C PRO A 454 -27.63 31.89 -25.02
N GLU A 455 -28.18 30.68 -24.98
CA GLU A 455 -28.03 29.77 -23.85
C GLU A 455 -28.29 28.32 -24.26
N ILE A 456 -27.50 27.41 -23.71
CA ILE A 456 -27.81 25.99 -23.61
C ILE A 456 -28.10 25.72 -22.15
N LEU A 457 -29.27 25.14 -21.86
CA LEU A 457 -29.70 24.85 -20.50
C LEU A 457 -30.42 23.50 -20.40
N LEU A 458 -30.53 23.02 -19.17
CA LEU A 458 -31.48 21.98 -18.81
C LEU A 458 -32.48 22.52 -17.78
N LEU A 459 -33.67 21.94 -17.74
CA LEU A 459 -34.67 22.18 -16.70
C LEU A 459 -35.07 20.87 -16.06
N GLN A 460 -34.95 20.78 -14.74
CA GLN A 460 -35.62 19.77 -13.94
C GLN A 460 -37.04 20.26 -13.66
N GLU A 461 -38.02 19.66 -14.33
CA GLU A 461 -39.44 20.01 -14.20
C GLU A 461 -40.14 18.92 -13.40
N PHE A 462 -40.68 19.28 -12.23
CA PHE A 462 -41.27 18.32 -11.30
C PHE A 462 -42.71 17.92 -11.62
N GLY A 463 -43.19 18.24 -12.83
CA GLY A 463 -44.56 17.95 -13.29
C GLY A 463 -45.60 18.95 -12.79
N THR A 464 -46.88 18.62 -13.02
CA THR A 464 -48.06 19.42 -12.70
C THR A 464 -49.05 18.63 -11.84
N GLY A 465 -50.06 19.32 -11.31
CA GLY A 465 -51.09 18.75 -10.42
C GLY A 465 -50.64 18.67 -8.96
N GLY A 466 -51.56 18.98 -8.03
CA GLY A 466 -51.22 19.14 -6.60
C GLY A 466 -50.39 20.40 -6.36
N SER A 467 -49.22 20.23 -5.73
CA SER A 467 -48.26 21.31 -5.40
C SER A 467 -46.80 20.87 -5.64
N PRO A 468 -46.38 20.67 -6.90
CA PRO A 468 -45.02 20.26 -7.24
C PRO A 468 -43.99 21.34 -6.88
N SER A 469 -42.73 20.93 -6.74
CA SER A 469 -41.62 21.87 -6.63
C SER A 469 -41.44 22.70 -7.91
N ALA A 470 -40.99 23.95 -7.77
CA ALA A 470 -40.67 24.80 -8.92
C ALA A 470 -39.52 24.21 -9.76
N SER A 471 -39.59 24.41 -11.07
CA SER A 471 -38.55 23.93 -12.00
C SER A 471 -37.18 24.49 -11.65
N THR A 472 -36.17 23.64 -11.71
CA THR A 472 -34.77 24.03 -11.46
C THR A 472 -34.05 24.19 -12.79
N VAL A 473 -33.47 25.37 -13.04
CA VAL A 473 -32.73 25.68 -14.26
C VAL A 473 -31.25 25.39 -14.06
N ILE A 474 -30.65 24.66 -15.00
CA ILE A 474 -29.23 24.37 -15.07
C ILE A 474 -28.68 25.06 -16.32
N SER A 475 -28.08 26.23 -16.17
CA SER A 475 -27.41 26.93 -17.27
C SER A 475 -26.09 26.22 -17.57
N VAL A 476 -25.94 25.65 -18.76
CA VAL A 476 -24.75 24.87 -19.18
C VAL A 476 -23.72 25.78 -19.82
N ALA A 477 -24.17 26.63 -20.74
CA ALA A 477 -23.32 27.60 -21.42
C ALA A 477 -24.18 28.78 -21.91
N THR A 478 -23.60 29.96 -21.96
CA THR A 478 -24.24 31.18 -22.47
C THR A 478 -23.39 31.82 -23.55
N ASN A 479 -24.04 32.58 -24.43
CA ASN A 479 -23.39 33.34 -25.51
C ASN A 479 -22.42 32.49 -26.36
N ILE A 480 -22.85 31.29 -26.76
CA ILE A 480 -22.01 30.37 -27.53
C ILE A 480 -21.92 30.86 -28.98
N VAL A 481 -20.73 31.25 -29.40
CA VAL A 481 -20.47 31.70 -30.77
C VAL A 481 -20.27 30.49 -31.70
N ILE A 482 -21.04 30.46 -32.79
CA ILE A 482 -20.92 29.49 -33.89
C ILE A 482 -20.34 30.22 -35.11
N PRO A 483 -19.07 29.93 -35.48
CA PRO A 483 -18.41 30.60 -36.60
C PRO A 483 -19.16 30.44 -37.92
N ALA A 484 -19.14 31.49 -38.74
CA ALA A 484 -19.65 31.45 -40.11
C ALA A 484 -18.83 30.46 -40.99
N GLY A 485 -19.38 30.09 -42.14
CA GLY A 485 -18.64 29.33 -43.17
C GLY A 485 -18.89 27.82 -43.19
N GLY A 486 -19.84 27.29 -42.42
CA GLY A 486 -20.36 25.93 -42.57
C GLY A 486 -19.49 24.81 -41.99
N ALA A 487 -18.45 25.14 -41.21
CA ALA A 487 -17.64 24.14 -40.51
C ALA A 487 -18.37 23.61 -39.26
N TRP A 488 -18.29 22.30 -39.03
CA TRP A 488 -18.81 21.67 -37.80
C TRP A 488 -17.94 22.02 -36.61
N GLN A 489 -18.56 22.54 -35.55
CA GLN A 489 -17.96 22.83 -34.27
C GLN A 489 -18.52 21.86 -33.23
N LYS A 490 -17.62 21.15 -32.52
CA LYS A 490 -17.97 20.36 -31.34
C LYS A 490 -18.18 21.29 -30.15
N LEU A 491 -19.38 21.27 -29.59
CA LEU A 491 -19.70 21.86 -28.29
C LEU A 491 -19.66 20.74 -27.25
N GLN A 492 -18.85 20.89 -26.21
CA GLN A 492 -18.74 19.91 -25.14
C GLN A 492 -18.63 20.59 -23.79
N TYR A 493 -19.48 20.18 -22.85
CA TYR A 493 -19.57 20.78 -21.53
C TYR A 493 -19.73 19.71 -20.46
N VAL A 494 -18.99 19.86 -19.36
CA VAL A 494 -19.09 19.01 -18.17
C VAL A 494 -19.75 19.83 -17.07
N PHE A 495 -20.84 19.32 -16.50
CA PHE A 495 -21.63 20.01 -15.47
C PHE A 495 -22.37 19.01 -14.58
N THR A 496 -22.83 19.45 -13.42
CA THR A 496 -23.61 18.61 -12.50
C THR A 496 -25.09 18.91 -12.65
N ILE A 497 -25.91 17.87 -12.79
CA ILE A 497 -27.37 18.00 -12.65
C ILE A 497 -27.70 17.93 -11.15
N PRO A 498 -28.39 18.93 -10.58
CA PRO A 498 -28.72 18.96 -9.15
C PRO A 498 -29.45 17.71 -8.66
N SER A 499 -29.25 17.38 -7.40
CA SER A 499 -30.04 16.34 -6.73
C SER A 499 -31.50 16.78 -6.61
N VAL A 500 -32.42 15.82 -6.79
CA VAL A 500 -33.86 16.01 -6.57
C VAL A 500 -34.30 15.62 -5.16
N ALA A 501 -33.36 15.30 -4.26
CA ALA A 501 -33.67 14.98 -2.88
C ALA A 501 -34.43 16.13 -2.18
N GLY A 502 -35.54 15.80 -1.52
CA GLY A 502 -36.40 16.79 -0.84
C GLY A 502 -37.34 17.58 -1.77
N LYS A 503 -37.34 17.32 -3.08
CA LYS A 503 -38.29 17.91 -4.02
C LYS A 503 -39.59 17.09 -4.07
N VAL A 504 -40.68 17.75 -4.46
CA VAL A 504 -42.03 17.16 -4.54
C VAL A 504 -42.44 17.05 -6.01
N LEU A 505 -42.83 15.85 -6.44
CA LEU A 505 -43.38 15.59 -7.77
C LEU A 505 -44.86 15.98 -7.85
N GLY A 506 -45.28 16.41 -9.03
CA GLY A 506 -46.67 16.62 -9.39
C GLY A 506 -47.42 15.29 -9.52
N SER A 507 -48.74 15.34 -9.36
CA SER A 507 -49.60 14.16 -9.41
C SER A 507 -49.94 13.69 -10.83
N ASN A 508 -49.68 14.51 -11.86
CA ASN A 508 -50.06 14.19 -13.24
C ASN A 508 -49.04 13.30 -13.96
N GLY A 509 -47.94 12.94 -13.29
CA GLY A 509 -46.89 12.05 -13.77
C GLY A 509 -46.14 12.60 -14.99
N ASP A 510 -46.10 13.91 -15.16
CA ASP A 510 -45.51 14.65 -16.29
C ASP A 510 -44.18 15.33 -15.93
N ASP A 511 -43.49 14.79 -14.93
CA ASP A 511 -42.14 15.21 -14.57
C ASP A 511 -41.11 14.78 -15.62
N ARG A 512 -40.11 15.63 -15.83
CA ARG A 512 -39.12 15.44 -16.89
C ARG A 512 -37.84 16.23 -16.65
N LEU A 513 -36.80 15.83 -17.36
CA LEU A 513 -35.61 16.64 -17.59
C LEU A 513 -35.69 17.18 -19.02
N THR A 514 -35.73 18.50 -19.20
CA THR A 514 -35.78 19.12 -20.54
C THR A 514 -34.45 19.72 -20.88
N PHE A 515 -33.83 19.25 -21.95
CA PHE A 515 -32.73 19.94 -22.61
C PHE A 515 -33.27 21.02 -23.54
N SER A 516 -32.64 22.19 -23.55
CA SER A 516 -33.05 23.29 -24.41
C SER A 516 -31.86 24.11 -24.89
N ILE A 517 -31.84 24.36 -26.19
CA ILE A 517 -30.97 25.34 -26.84
C ILE A 517 -31.84 26.54 -27.16
N ARG A 518 -31.54 27.70 -26.57
CA ARG A 518 -32.12 28.96 -27.01
C ARG A 518 -31.54 29.32 -28.37
N LEU A 519 -32.42 29.67 -29.30
CA LEU A 519 -32.07 30.05 -30.65
C LEU A 519 -32.00 31.59 -30.75
N PRO A 520 -31.29 32.14 -31.76
CA PRO A 520 -31.24 33.57 -31.98
C PRO A 520 -32.64 34.16 -32.22
N LEU A 521 -32.94 35.29 -31.60
CA LEU A 521 -34.26 35.95 -31.68
C LEU A 521 -34.22 37.12 -32.67
N ASN A 522 -35.35 37.36 -33.36
CA ASN A 522 -35.57 38.52 -34.22
C ASN A 522 -34.51 38.74 -35.33
N LYS A 523 -33.86 37.66 -35.77
CA LYS A 523 -32.89 37.66 -36.88
C LYS A 523 -32.99 36.38 -37.71
N THR A 524 -32.30 36.34 -38.84
CA THR A 524 -32.16 35.13 -39.66
C THR A 524 -30.96 34.30 -39.17
N TYR A 525 -31.03 32.99 -39.33
CA TYR A 525 -29.93 32.06 -39.06
C TYR A 525 -30.09 30.78 -39.88
N ASN A 526 -28.99 30.09 -40.13
CA ASN A 526 -28.96 28.80 -40.82
C ASN A 526 -28.02 27.86 -40.06
N LEU A 527 -28.59 27.11 -39.13
CA LEU A 527 -27.87 26.26 -38.20
C LEU A 527 -28.18 24.79 -38.51
N ASP A 528 -27.14 23.96 -38.54
CA ASP A 528 -27.31 22.51 -38.57
C ASP A 528 -26.82 21.92 -37.24
N PHE A 529 -27.52 20.90 -36.73
CA PHE A 529 -27.25 20.20 -35.48
C PHE A 529 -27.05 18.71 -35.74
N ALA A 530 -26.03 18.12 -35.15
CA ALA A 530 -25.71 16.70 -35.28
C ALA A 530 -25.17 16.12 -33.96
N HIS A 531 -25.26 14.79 -33.82
CA HIS A 531 -24.46 14.02 -32.86
C HIS A 531 -24.63 14.47 -31.41
N ALA A 532 -25.88 14.66 -31.00
CA ALA A 532 -26.24 15.14 -29.68
C ALA A 532 -26.18 14.01 -28.64
N SER A 533 -25.37 14.17 -27.60
CA SER A 533 -25.22 13.22 -26.50
C SER A 533 -25.32 13.90 -25.14
N LEU A 534 -26.07 13.30 -24.22
CA LEU A 534 -26.06 13.65 -22.80
C LEU A 534 -25.81 12.39 -21.98
N SER A 535 -24.72 12.36 -21.24
CA SER A 535 -24.21 11.16 -20.58
C SER A 535 -23.80 11.41 -19.14
N ASP A 536 -23.87 10.38 -18.29
CA ASP A 536 -23.31 10.47 -16.93
C ASP A 536 -21.79 10.32 -16.93
N GLY A 537 -21.11 11.03 -16.03
CA GLY A 537 -19.67 11.08 -15.91
C GLY A 537 -19.02 12.21 -16.72
N ASP A 538 -17.71 12.35 -16.53
CA ASP A 538 -16.84 13.25 -17.30
C ASP A 538 -16.25 12.50 -18.50
N TRP A 539 -16.65 12.93 -19.70
CA TRP A 539 -16.18 12.40 -20.97
C TRP A 539 -15.47 13.47 -21.82
N SER A 540 -14.95 14.53 -21.18
CA SER A 540 -14.22 15.61 -21.85
C SER A 540 -13.01 15.13 -22.64
N GLN A 541 -12.34 14.07 -22.16
CA GLN A 541 -11.18 13.47 -22.82
C GLN A 541 -11.56 12.43 -23.89
N HIS A 542 -12.83 12.07 -23.99
CA HIS A 542 -13.27 11.08 -24.97
C HIS A 542 -13.46 11.74 -26.35
N PRO A 543 -12.87 11.17 -27.42
CA PRO A 543 -12.93 11.77 -28.75
C PRO A 543 -14.37 11.87 -29.27
N ASP A 544 -15.17 10.83 -29.04
CA ASP A 544 -16.57 10.73 -29.45
C ASP A 544 -17.48 10.14 -28.36
N PRO A 545 -17.94 10.94 -27.37
CA PRO A 545 -18.78 10.47 -26.26
C PRO A 545 -20.25 10.28 -26.68
N PHE A 546 -20.45 9.64 -27.82
CA PHE A 546 -21.74 9.25 -28.36
C PHE A 546 -21.77 7.72 -28.45
N LYS A 547 -22.86 7.11 -27.98
CA LYS A 547 -23.07 5.67 -28.20
C LYS A 547 -23.74 5.47 -29.54
N PRO A 548 -23.09 4.82 -30.52
CA PRO A 548 -23.74 4.49 -31.78
C PRO A 548 -24.98 3.65 -31.52
N VAL A 549 -26.09 4.04 -32.16
CA VAL A 549 -27.34 3.30 -32.08
C VAL A 549 -27.79 2.98 -33.50
N THR A 550 -28.30 1.77 -33.72
CA THR A 550 -28.87 1.42 -35.01
C THR A 550 -30.16 2.21 -35.26
N TYR A 551 -30.49 2.45 -36.53
CA TYR A 551 -31.77 3.09 -36.89
C TYR A 551 -32.97 2.36 -36.23
N HIS A 552 -32.94 1.03 -36.20
CA HIS A 552 -34.03 0.23 -35.63
C HIS A 552 -34.20 0.46 -34.13
N ASP A 553 -33.10 0.47 -33.36
CA ASP A 553 -33.15 0.68 -31.91
C ASP A 553 -33.67 2.08 -31.56
N ASP A 554 -33.20 3.12 -32.26
CA ASP A 554 -33.67 4.47 -32.03
C ASP A 554 -35.11 4.68 -32.51
N LEU A 555 -35.52 4.03 -33.60
CA LEU A 555 -36.92 4.00 -34.05
C LEU A 555 -37.81 3.38 -32.97
N LEU A 556 -37.44 2.22 -32.40
CA LEU A 556 -38.22 1.58 -31.34
C LEU A 556 -38.33 2.46 -30.08
N LYS A 557 -37.26 3.16 -29.69
CA LYS A 557 -37.32 4.12 -28.56
C LYS A 557 -38.25 5.29 -28.87
N CYS A 558 -38.18 5.85 -30.08
CA CYS A 558 -39.07 6.93 -30.51
C CYS A 558 -40.53 6.46 -30.60
N GLN A 559 -40.75 5.21 -31.03
CA GLN A 559 -42.07 4.60 -31.13
C GLN A 559 -42.79 4.43 -29.79
N ARG A 560 -42.09 4.54 -28.65
CA ARG A 560 -42.76 4.60 -27.34
C ARG A 560 -43.62 5.86 -27.16
N PHE A 561 -43.39 6.90 -27.95
CA PHE A 561 -44.09 8.18 -27.90
C PHE A 561 -44.98 8.41 -29.12
N PHE A 562 -44.47 8.06 -30.31
CA PHE A 562 -45.21 8.20 -31.55
C PHE A 562 -44.88 7.11 -32.53
N GLU A 563 -45.89 6.50 -33.14
CA GLU A 563 -45.74 5.50 -34.19
C GLU A 563 -46.68 5.80 -35.34
N LEU A 564 -46.13 5.83 -36.56
CA LEU A 564 -46.91 5.77 -37.78
C LEU A 564 -47.35 4.32 -38.02
N LEU A 565 -48.66 4.15 -38.23
CA LEU A 565 -49.31 2.88 -38.53
C LEU A 565 -49.81 2.90 -39.98
N ASN A 566 -49.46 1.87 -40.75
CA ASN A 566 -49.90 1.76 -42.14
C ASN A 566 -51.37 1.29 -42.20
N GLY A 567 -52.24 2.07 -42.86
CA GLY A 567 -53.62 1.68 -43.18
C GLY A 567 -53.73 0.97 -44.55
N PRO A 568 -54.86 0.32 -44.86
CA PRO A 568 -55.06 -0.40 -46.13
C PRO A 568 -54.94 0.52 -47.36
N GLY A 569 -53.89 0.33 -48.16
CA GLY A 569 -53.74 0.97 -49.48
C GLY A 569 -54.72 0.40 -50.51
N THR A 570 -55.09 1.21 -51.52
CA THR A 570 -56.07 0.91 -52.57
C THR A 570 -55.56 -0.02 -53.68
N GLY A 571 -54.92 -1.15 -53.33
CA GLY A 571 -54.46 -2.13 -54.31
C GLY A 571 -54.49 -3.56 -53.76
N ALA A 572 -54.87 -4.52 -54.59
CA ALA A 572 -54.73 -5.94 -54.29
C ALA A 572 -53.24 -6.23 -54.01
N GLY A 573 -52.90 -6.50 -52.74
CA GLY A 573 -51.52 -6.67 -52.27
C GLY A 573 -51.01 -5.64 -51.27
N ALA A 574 -51.82 -4.64 -50.87
CA ALA A 574 -51.46 -3.75 -49.76
C ALA A 574 -51.50 -4.52 -48.42
N GLY A 575 -50.33 -4.94 -47.93
CA GLY A 575 -50.20 -5.63 -46.65
C GLY A 575 -50.56 -4.74 -45.47
N PHE A 576 -51.14 -5.35 -44.43
CA PHE A 576 -51.41 -4.71 -43.15
C PHE A 576 -50.17 -4.86 -42.24
N ASP A 577 -49.71 -3.77 -41.63
CA ASP A 577 -48.77 -3.87 -40.51
C ASP A 577 -49.58 -4.14 -39.22
N ASN A 578 -49.33 -5.29 -38.58
CA ASN A 578 -49.79 -5.64 -37.22
C ASN A 578 -51.32 -5.57 -36.96
N ILE A 579 -52.16 -6.09 -37.87
CA ILE A 579 -53.57 -6.34 -37.57
C ILE A 579 -53.74 -7.73 -36.96
N LEU A 580 -54.26 -7.80 -35.74
CA LEU A 580 -54.46 -9.08 -35.03
C LEU A 580 -55.72 -9.81 -35.54
N VAL A 581 -56.81 -9.08 -35.83
CA VAL A 581 -58.07 -9.63 -36.34
C VAL A 581 -58.88 -8.57 -37.10
N GLY A 582 -59.38 -8.91 -38.30
CA GLY A 582 -60.49 -8.23 -38.97
C GLY A 582 -61.76 -9.08 -38.90
N ARG A 583 -62.82 -8.64 -38.22
CA ARG A 583 -64.12 -9.34 -38.24
C ARG A 583 -65.20 -8.44 -38.83
N PHE A 584 -66.11 -9.05 -39.58
CA PHE A 584 -67.37 -8.44 -39.98
C PHE A 584 -68.44 -8.82 -38.96
N ASP A 585 -69.23 -7.87 -38.48
CA ASP A 585 -70.46 -8.21 -37.74
C ASP A 585 -71.63 -8.46 -38.70
N SER A 586 -72.76 -8.92 -38.14
CA SER A 586 -73.99 -9.18 -38.89
C SER A 586 -74.60 -7.93 -39.55
N ALA A 587 -74.10 -6.73 -39.23
CA ALA A 587 -74.49 -5.46 -39.83
C ALA A 587 -73.49 -4.98 -40.91
N GLY A 588 -72.46 -5.76 -41.23
CA GLY A 588 -71.46 -5.45 -42.26
C GLY A 588 -70.36 -4.48 -41.82
N GLN A 589 -70.20 -4.23 -40.51
CA GLN A 589 -69.19 -3.31 -39.97
C GLN A 589 -67.84 -4.00 -39.77
N LEU A 590 -66.75 -3.25 -39.99
CA LEU A 590 -65.37 -3.74 -39.89
C LEU A 590 -64.74 -3.39 -38.54
N TRP A 591 -64.17 -4.40 -37.90
CA TRP A 591 -63.42 -4.29 -36.64
C TRP A 591 -61.93 -4.47 -36.89
N HIS A 592 -61.10 -3.52 -36.45
CA HIS A 592 -59.65 -3.67 -36.48
C HIS A 592 -59.05 -3.59 -35.08
N VAL A 593 -58.16 -4.54 -34.79
CA VAL A 593 -57.29 -4.51 -33.62
C VAL A 593 -55.86 -4.30 -34.10
N TRP A 594 -55.25 -3.20 -33.66
CA TRP A 594 -53.85 -2.89 -33.93
C TRP A 594 -53.03 -3.07 -32.67
N ASP A 595 -51.96 -3.83 -32.80
CA ASP A 595 -50.93 -3.93 -31.77
C ASP A 595 -49.78 -2.97 -32.12
N TYR A 596 -49.45 -2.08 -31.17
CA TYR A 596 -48.31 -1.21 -31.35
C TYR A 596 -47.01 -2.01 -31.36
N LYS A 597 -46.04 -1.61 -32.19
CA LYS A 597 -44.71 -2.27 -32.23
C LYS A 597 -44.00 -2.21 -30.89
N VAL A 598 -44.29 -1.18 -30.09
CA VAL A 598 -43.81 -1.01 -28.72
C VAL A 598 -44.92 -0.48 -27.82
N VAL A 599 -44.87 -0.87 -26.55
CA VAL A 599 -45.76 -0.31 -25.52
C VAL A 599 -45.51 1.19 -25.39
N LYS A 600 -46.58 1.98 -25.47
CA LYS A 600 -46.56 3.43 -25.36
C LYS A 600 -46.39 3.87 -23.91
N ARG A 601 -45.72 5.00 -23.70
CA ARG A 601 -45.49 5.56 -22.35
C ARG A 601 -46.77 6.06 -21.68
N ARG A 602 -47.74 6.49 -22.47
CA ARG A 602 -49.10 6.89 -22.05
C ARG A 602 -50.12 6.34 -23.04
N ILE A 603 -51.39 6.42 -22.69
CA ILE A 603 -52.48 6.06 -23.60
C ILE A 603 -52.44 7.02 -24.81
N PRO A 604 -52.21 6.51 -26.04
CA PRO A 604 -52.05 7.37 -27.20
C PRO A 604 -53.39 7.98 -27.66
N ALA A 605 -53.31 9.23 -28.11
CA ALA A 605 -54.26 9.84 -29.03
C ALA A 605 -53.98 9.33 -30.44
N ILE A 606 -55.05 9.07 -31.17
CA ILE A 606 -54.97 8.50 -32.50
C ILE A 606 -55.56 9.50 -33.45
N VAL A 607 -54.75 9.87 -34.43
CA VAL A 607 -55.16 10.77 -35.50
C VAL A 607 -55.23 9.95 -36.77
N THR A 608 -56.37 10.01 -37.43
CA THR A 608 -56.56 9.36 -38.73
C THR A 608 -56.33 10.38 -39.83
N THR A 609 -55.46 10.07 -40.79
CA THR A 609 -55.30 10.90 -41.99
C THR A 609 -55.98 10.17 -43.15
N GLN A 610 -57.15 10.66 -43.55
CA GLN A 610 -57.98 10.04 -44.59
C GLN A 610 -57.70 10.66 -45.96
N SER A 611 -57.55 9.85 -47.00
CA SER A 611 -57.65 10.29 -48.39
C SER A 611 -59.05 9.96 -48.93
N GLY A 612 -60.02 10.87 -48.72
CA GLY A 612 -61.38 10.79 -49.29
C GLY A 612 -62.50 10.48 -48.28
N THR A 613 -63.56 11.29 -48.33
CA THR A 613 -64.85 11.28 -47.60
C THR A 613 -64.96 10.53 -46.26
N SER A 614 -65.27 11.31 -45.22
CA SER A 614 -65.41 10.98 -43.80
C SER A 614 -66.22 9.72 -43.47
N SER A 615 -65.58 8.78 -42.78
CA SER A 615 -66.27 7.89 -41.84
C SER A 615 -65.51 7.92 -40.52
N ALA A 616 -66.07 8.61 -39.52
CA ALA A 616 -65.54 8.60 -38.16
C ALA A 616 -65.61 7.17 -37.59
N ALA A 617 -64.61 6.76 -36.80
CA ALA A 617 -64.71 5.54 -36.02
C ALA A 617 -65.92 5.66 -35.08
N ALA A 618 -66.82 4.69 -35.12
CA ALA A 618 -68.03 4.69 -34.30
C ALA A 618 -67.73 4.40 -32.83
N TYR A 619 -66.62 3.69 -32.58
CA TYR A 619 -66.18 3.27 -31.27
C TYR A 619 -64.67 3.08 -31.25
N GLN A 620 -64.00 3.60 -30.21
CA GLN A 620 -62.54 3.52 -30.04
C GLN A 620 -62.19 3.16 -28.59
N ILE A 621 -61.46 2.05 -28.40
CA ILE A 621 -60.81 1.71 -27.12
C ILE A 621 -59.31 1.70 -27.36
N THR A 622 -58.58 2.47 -26.57
CA THR A 622 -57.12 2.58 -26.70
C THR A 622 -56.46 2.26 -25.37
N THR A 623 -55.50 1.34 -25.39
CA THR A 623 -54.60 1.06 -24.27
C THR A 623 -53.19 1.49 -24.63
N SER A 624 -52.22 1.36 -23.72
CA SER A 624 -50.81 1.60 -24.04
C SER A 624 -50.20 0.55 -24.97
N ARG A 625 -50.85 -0.60 -25.20
CA ARG A 625 -50.30 -1.72 -25.97
C ARG A 625 -51.09 -2.02 -27.25
N THR A 626 -52.40 -1.86 -27.18
CA THR A 626 -53.32 -2.27 -28.24
C THR A 626 -54.42 -1.24 -28.43
N GLN A 627 -54.98 -1.21 -29.63
CA GLN A 627 -56.11 -0.38 -29.96
C GLN A 627 -57.21 -1.18 -30.67
N PHE A 628 -58.46 -0.83 -30.36
CA PHE A 628 -59.66 -1.35 -31.01
C PHE A 628 -60.40 -0.19 -31.67
N LEU A 629 -60.71 -0.33 -32.97
CA LEU A 629 -61.58 0.61 -33.70
C LEU A 629 -62.68 -0.15 -34.42
N GLN A 630 -63.88 0.44 -34.38
CA GLN A 630 -65.05 0.02 -35.15
C GLN A 630 -65.37 1.09 -36.20
N PHE A 631 -65.56 0.67 -37.45
CA PHE A 631 -65.90 1.56 -38.55
C PHE A 631 -67.31 1.30 -39.08
N THR A 632 -68.04 2.38 -39.38
CA THR A 632 -69.44 2.35 -39.81
C THR A 632 -69.65 2.10 -41.30
N THR A 633 -68.64 2.30 -42.16
CA THR A 633 -68.76 2.11 -43.61
C THR A 633 -67.49 1.53 -44.25
N GLN A 634 -67.66 0.90 -45.41
CA GLN A 634 -66.68 0.09 -46.13
C GLN A 634 -65.70 0.90 -47.00
N THR A 635 -65.26 2.07 -46.57
CA THR A 635 -64.45 2.98 -47.41
C THR A 635 -62.99 3.11 -46.94
N SER A 636 -62.11 3.06 -47.93
CA SER A 636 -60.63 3.09 -47.91
C SER A 636 -60.01 4.07 -46.91
N TYR A 637 -58.91 3.64 -46.27
CA TYR A 637 -58.19 4.46 -45.29
C TYR A 637 -56.79 4.85 -45.79
N GLY A 638 -56.36 6.06 -45.44
CA GLY A 638 -54.95 6.44 -45.49
C GLY A 638 -54.20 5.97 -44.24
N PHE A 639 -53.01 6.51 -44.02
CA PHE A 639 -52.17 6.20 -42.86
C PHE A 639 -52.86 6.61 -41.54
N LEU A 640 -52.63 5.82 -40.48
CA LEU A 640 -53.04 6.11 -39.11
C LEU A 640 -51.80 6.52 -38.32
N GLN A 641 -51.92 7.44 -37.37
CA GLN A 641 -50.79 7.78 -36.50
C GLN A 641 -51.23 7.73 -35.03
N ALA A 642 -50.38 7.13 -34.22
CA ALA A 642 -50.56 7.04 -32.78
C ALA A 642 -49.53 7.91 -32.07
N SER A 643 -50.00 8.94 -31.36
CA SER A 643 -49.17 9.87 -30.57
C SER A 643 -49.61 9.79 -29.12
N ALA A 644 -48.74 9.88 -28.13
CA ALA A 644 -49.21 10.04 -26.75
C ALA A 644 -50.08 11.32 -26.62
N THR A 645 -51.26 11.23 -26.00
CA THR A 645 -52.21 12.36 -25.79
C THR A 645 -51.57 13.59 -25.14
N ALA A 646 -50.49 13.37 -24.38
CA ALA A 646 -49.49 14.35 -24.03
C ALA A 646 -48.13 13.62 -24.11
N GLU A 647 -47.22 14.08 -24.96
CA GLU A 647 -45.86 13.53 -25.05
C GLU A 647 -44.92 14.00 -23.92
N PHE A 648 -45.54 14.42 -22.81
CA PHE A 648 -45.06 15.16 -21.64
C PHE A 648 -45.03 16.67 -21.81
#